data_AF-A0A1I5JDZ2-F1
#
_entry.id   AF-A0A1I5JDZ2-F1
#
_cell.length_a   1.000
_cell.length_b   1.000
_cell.length_c   1.000
_cell.angle_alpha   90.00
_cell.angle_beta   90.00
_cell.angle_gamma   90.00
#
_symmetry.space_group_name_H-M   'P 1'
#
loop_
_entity.id
_entity.type
_entity.pdbx_description
1 polymer ?
#
loop_
_entity_poly.entity_id
_entity_poly.type
_entity_poly.pdbx_seq_one_letter_code
_entity_poly.pdbx_strand_id
1 'polypeptide(L)'
;MSSMMSSSALSPDALYARLPDVYRKRDEEQGFPLKALMEILAEQAAIVRDEADRLYDNQFIETCDEWAASYIGELVGYRYGPEIPGVSQRAAAANQIRLARRLGVALTLEQLATDTTRWPSRVVEFFRLLARPEHLAAPRPHEHYTLDIRNSRQCDALGTAFDTASYTIDTGRISQGEGRHHFRHVGLFLWRLRPYRQPLVPAFRVAARRYLFNPLGINTAMFNVPLTEQDINHIAREENLPVPLARRRISGAHLAAFYGRSFTLFLDGIEQTHDMIQICNLSDDGVNWAHSPVDRISVDPELGRLFLPASMDEPDVVDISYHYGMCADVGGGDYSRAEGFIQGLSPLLSIAAGEAIQPALDTLVSGGVAEISVSHVFTEPLAIAVDVDQTLSLRSADGHRAFINLDDDDMTVVGGEEAEVVIDGLTLYGGRLVLPDDGNNALRRLVLRNVTLVPGIQLSMDGEPQQPTTPSLVIEIPNVTVEIERSILGAIHCVEGASVTIKDSMIDAISRTNVAFSALDEVTHGGALTLCETTVIGKVAAKCFPLISNALLDAALDEVDDWDAPVWAQQRQTGCARYSYIPPHSRVPRQHHCQPQFASAKAIEEAQLHNPTLSDAERDYIVRGVRARLVPAFTALRYGNAAYGQVLLAAPEEIRRGADSGSEMGMYHHLYQPQREDALKFRLDEFLPIGLDLGLIYVT
;
A
#
# COMPACT_ATOMS: atom_id res chain seq x y z
N MET A 1 -6.82 2.83 35.32
CA MET A 1 -7.63 2.44 36.49
C MET A 1 -7.86 3.56 37.51
N SER A 2 -6.92 4.49 37.74
CA SER A 2 -7.17 5.64 38.63
C SER A 2 -8.19 6.68 38.10
N SER A 3 -8.32 6.86 36.78
CA SER A 3 -9.24 7.85 36.21
C SER A 3 -10.73 7.47 36.42
N MET A 4 -11.10 6.20 36.22
CA MET A 4 -12.49 5.73 36.44
C MET A 4 -12.94 5.73 37.90
N MET A 5 -12.04 5.57 38.87
CA MET A 5 -12.40 5.67 40.30
C MET A 5 -12.53 7.13 40.78
N SER A 6 -11.97 8.09 40.05
CA SER A 6 -12.02 9.53 40.39
C SER A 6 -13.26 10.25 39.83
N SER A 7 -13.79 9.83 38.68
CA SER A 7 -15.00 10.46 38.10
C SER A 7 -16.26 10.26 38.95
N SER A 8 -16.28 9.18 39.75
CA SER A 8 -17.33 8.90 40.74
C SER A 8 -17.45 9.94 41.85
N ALA A 9 -16.41 10.75 42.12
CA ALA A 9 -16.39 11.67 43.26
C ALA A 9 -17.11 13.01 42.99
N LEU A 10 -17.37 13.35 41.73
CA LEU A 10 -17.96 14.61 41.29
C LEU A 10 -19.34 14.43 40.62
N SER A 11 -19.98 13.27 40.77
CA SER A 11 -21.33 13.07 40.25
C SER A 11 -22.37 13.94 40.98
N PRO A 12 -23.47 14.33 40.32
CA PRO A 12 -24.51 15.16 40.94
C PRO A 12 -25.02 14.62 42.27
N ASP A 13 -25.27 13.31 42.34
CA ASP A 13 -25.74 12.65 43.56
C ASP A 13 -24.64 12.61 44.65
N ALA A 14 -23.37 12.50 44.27
CA ALA A 14 -22.26 12.54 45.22
C ALA A 14 -22.09 13.93 45.84
N LEU A 15 -22.21 15.00 45.05
CA LEU A 15 -22.17 16.38 45.55
C LEU A 15 -23.39 16.70 46.43
N TYR A 16 -24.59 16.29 46.00
CA TYR A 16 -25.80 16.46 46.80
C TYR A 16 -25.73 15.72 48.14
N ALA A 17 -25.17 14.50 48.15
CA ALA A 17 -24.99 13.71 49.37
C ALA A 17 -23.99 14.33 50.38
N ARG A 18 -23.08 15.21 49.92
CA ARG A 18 -22.15 15.96 50.80
C ARG A 18 -22.83 17.09 51.57
N LEU A 19 -24.04 17.49 51.19
CA LEU A 19 -24.82 18.49 51.92
C LEU A 19 -25.38 17.93 53.23
N PRO A 20 -25.39 18.72 54.33
CA PRO A 20 -26.03 18.32 55.58
C PRO A 20 -27.50 17.92 55.38
N ASP A 21 -27.95 16.88 56.09
CA ASP A 21 -29.31 16.31 55.96
C ASP A 21 -30.42 17.36 56.12
N VAL A 22 -30.20 18.39 56.94
CA VAL A 22 -31.17 19.47 57.19
C VAL A 22 -31.52 20.24 55.91
N TYR A 23 -30.54 20.44 55.01
CA TYR A 23 -30.76 21.15 53.74
C TYR A 23 -31.38 20.25 52.68
N ARG A 24 -31.01 18.95 52.65
CA ARG A 24 -31.59 17.98 51.72
C ARG A 24 -33.09 17.75 51.97
N LYS A 25 -33.51 17.70 53.24
CA LYS A 25 -34.93 17.58 53.60
C LYS A 25 -35.74 18.82 53.21
N ARG A 26 -35.19 20.02 53.40
CA ARG A 26 -35.83 21.28 52.98
C ARG A 26 -35.92 21.42 51.47
N ASP A 27 -34.94 20.89 50.74
CA ASP A 27 -34.94 20.91 49.28
C ASP A 27 -35.99 19.96 48.70
N GLU A 28 -36.14 18.77 49.28
CA GLU A 28 -37.20 17.81 48.95
C GLU A 28 -38.60 18.43 49.17
N GLU A 29 -38.80 19.19 50.25
CA GLU A 29 -40.03 19.94 50.51
C GLU A 29 -40.32 21.05 49.48
N GLN A 30 -39.30 21.56 48.77
CA GLN A 30 -39.39 22.66 47.80
C GLN A 30 -39.29 22.21 46.33
N GLY A 31 -39.27 20.90 46.06
CA GLY A 31 -39.23 20.35 44.70
C GLY A 31 -37.83 20.24 44.09
N PHE A 32 -36.79 20.04 44.91
CA PHE A 32 -35.40 19.79 44.50
C PHE A 32 -34.64 20.90 43.74
N PRO A 33 -34.88 22.22 43.95
CA PRO A 33 -34.12 23.27 43.28
C PRO A 33 -32.61 23.25 43.59
N LEU A 34 -32.20 22.86 44.79
CA LEU A 34 -30.80 22.74 45.18
C LEU A 34 -30.14 21.53 44.53
N LYS A 35 -30.86 20.40 44.39
CA LYS A 35 -30.36 19.25 43.61
C LYS A 35 -30.11 19.63 42.16
N ALA A 36 -31.04 20.35 41.51
CA ALA A 36 -30.86 20.83 40.13
C ALA A 36 -29.64 21.78 40.01
N LEU A 37 -29.39 22.62 41.02
CA LEU A 37 -28.17 23.43 41.07
C LEU A 37 -26.91 22.58 41.25
N MET A 38 -26.96 21.53 42.08
CA MET A 38 -25.84 20.60 42.25
C MET A 38 -25.54 19.81 40.97
N GLU A 39 -26.56 19.49 40.17
CA GLU A 39 -26.39 18.87 38.84
C GLU A 39 -25.58 19.77 37.90
N ILE A 40 -25.94 21.06 37.79
CA ILE A 40 -25.20 22.03 36.98
C ILE A 40 -23.78 22.23 37.50
N LEU A 41 -23.60 22.31 38.83
CA LEU A 41 -22.26 22.46 39.43
C LEU A 41 -21.39 21.22 39.23
N ALA A 42 -21.96 20.01 39.30
CA ALA A 42 -21.26 18.77 38.99
C ALA A 42 -20.79 18.73 37.53
N GLU A 43 -21.65 19.13 36.59
CA GLU A 43 -21.32 19.20 35.17
C GLU A 43 -20.14 20.16 34.93
N GLN A 44 -20.20 21.38 35.46
CA GLN A 44 -19.10 22.34 35.31
C GLN A 44 -17.82 21.90 36.02
N ALA A 45 -17.94 21.27 37.20
CA ALA A 45 -16.78 20.74 37.92
C ALA A 45 -16.12 19.57 37.17
N ALA A 46 -16.92 18.72 36.50
CA ALA A 46 -16.41 17.65 35.64
C ALA A 46 -15.62 18.23 34.46
N ILE A 47 -16.16 19.25 33.77
CA ILE A 47 -15.45 19.93 32.66
C ILE A 47 -14.10 20.49 33.13
N VAL A 48 -14.07 21.20 34.27
CA VAL A 48 -12.81 21.76 34.81
C VAL A 48 -11.84 20.67 35.21
N ARG A 49 -12.35 19.55 35.75
CA ARG A 49 -11.51 18.41 36.14
C ARG A 49 -10.91 17.72 34.92
N ASP A 50 -11.72 17.47 33.89
CA ASP A 50 -11.28 16.88 32.63
C ASP A 50 -10.24 17.77 31.95
N GLU A 51 -10.43 19.09 31.95
CA GLU A 51 -9.43 20.03 31.44
C GLU A 51 -8.15 20.03 32.27
N ALA A 52 -8.25 19.91 33.60
CA ALA A 52 -7.07 19.79 34.47
C ALA A 52 -6.30 18.48 34.25
N ASP A 53 -7.01 17.36 34.06
CA ASP A 53 -6.41 16.07 33.73
C ASP A 53 -5.77 16.11 32.34
N ARG A 54 -6.44 16.72 31.35
CA ARG A 54 -5.89 16.98 30.02
C ARG A 54 -4.63 17.86 30.07
N LEU A 55 -4.61 18.91 30.89
CA LEU A 55 -3.42 19.75 31.09
C LEU A 55 -2.27 18.99 31.75
N TYR A 56 -2.57 18.05 32.65
CA TYR A 56 -1.57 17.17 33.23
C TYR A 56 -1.01 16.19 32.19
N ASP A 57 -1.89 15.58 31.39
CA ASP A 57 -1.50 14.69 30.29
C ASP A 57 -0.66 15.42 29.23
N ASN A 58 -0.91 16.72 29.03
CA ASN A 58 -0.12 17.60 28.16
C ASN A 58 1.31 17.86 28.63
N GLN A 59 1.71 17.40 29.83
CA GLN A 59 3.11 17.47 30.30
C GLN A 59 3.96 16.28 29.82
N PHE A 60 3.33 15.20 29.35
CA PHE A 60 4.02 13.98 28.94
C PHE A 60 3.87 13.75 27.44
N ILE A 61 4.98 13.49 26.75
CA ILE A 61 4.99 13.36 25.28
C ILE A 61 4.12 12.20 24.79
N GLU A 62 3.93 11.16 25.61
CA GLU A 62 3.14 9.99 25.27
C GLU A 62 1.63 10.30 25.23
N THR A 63 1.16 11.13 26.16
CA THR A 63 -0.26 11.41 26.40
C THR A 63 -0.71 12.79 25.93
N CYS A 64 0.21 13.69 25.60
CA CYS A 64 -0.14 15.05 25.23
C CYS A 64 -0.96 15.10 23.94
N ASP A 65 -1.73 16.17 23.81
CA ASP A 65 -2.31 16.59 22.55
C ASP A 65 -1.21 16.94 21.53
N GLU A 66 -1.52 16.83 20.23
CA GLU A 66 -0.53 17.04 19.17
C GLU A 66 0.04 18.47 19.16
N TRP A 67 -0.75 19.47 19.56
CA TRP A 67 -0.28 20.86 19.65
C TRP A 67 0.81 21.04 20.71
N ALA A 68 0.75 20.29 21.81
CA ALA A 68 1.70 20.38 22.92
C ALA A 68 3.01 19.62 22.62
N ALA A 69 2.94 18.59 21.77
CA ALA A 69 4.10 17.79 21.37
C ALA A 69 5.22 18.65 20.77
N SER A 70 4.87 19.67 19.98
CA SER A 70 5.81 20.63 19.41
C SER A 70 6.63 21.38 20.46
N TYR A 71 5.97 21.88 21.51
CA TYR A 71 6.63 22.61 22.59
C TYR A 71 7.53 21.70 23.44
N ILE A 72 7.09 20.47 23.71
CA ILE A 72 7.91 19.49 24.43
C ILE A 72 9.15 19.11 23.61
N GLY A 73 8.99 18.92 22.29
CA GLY A 73 10.09 18.66 21.38
C GLY A 73 11.13 19.77 21.39
N GLU A 74 10.71 21.03 21.25
CA GLU A 74 11.61 22.18 21.30
C GLU A 74 12.36 22.27 22.64
N LEU A 75 11.70 21.97 23.75
CA LEU A 75 12.31 21.96 25.09
C LEU A 75 13.46 20.95 25.19
N VAL A 76 13.34 19.79 24.55
CA VAL A 76 14.38 18.75 24.51
C VAL A 76 15.38 18.94 23.37
N GLY A 77 15.29 20.06 22.64
CA GLY A 77 16.17 20.39 21.51
C GLY A 77 15.89 19.62 20.24
N TYR A 78 14.67 19.07 20.08
CA TYR A 78 14.23 18.45 18.84
C TYR A 78 13.93 19.54 17.79
N ARG A 79 14.50 19.38 16.59
CA ARG A 79 14.27 20.29 15.48
C ARG A 79 13.26 19.68 14.52
N TYR A 80 12.13 20.37 14.37
CA TYR A 80 11.09 19.99 13.42
C TYR A 80 11.59 20.26 12.00
N GLY A 81 11.66 19.18 11.21
CA GLY A 81 11.95 19.26 9.78
C GLY A 81 10.67 19.49 8.97
N PRO A 82 10.73 19.30 7.64
CA PRO A 82 9.56 19.27 6.77
C PRO A 82 8.45 18.37 7.33
N GLU A 83 7.21 18.86 7.28
CA GLU A 83 6.06 18.10 7.76
C GLU A 83 5.74 16.93 6.82
N ILE A 84 5.45 15.77 7.41
CA ILE A 84 4.97 14.59 6.69
C ILE A 84 3.50 14.41 7.10
N PRO A 85 2.54 14.62 6.19
CA PRO A 85 1.14 14.46 6.51
C PRO A 85 0.83 13.04 7.02
N GLY A 86 0.03 12.95 8.09
CA GLY A 86 -0.37 11.68 8.70
C GLY A 86 0.70 10.97 9.53
N VAL A 87 1.91 11.54 9.68
CA VAL A 87 2.96 10.98 10.53
C VAL A 87 3.23 11.89 11.72
N SER A 88 2.82 11.45 12.91
CA SER A 88 3.14 12.18 14.15
C SER A 88 4.64 12.13 14.45
N GLN A 89 5.22 13.30 14.71
CA GLN A 89 6.63 13.48 15.09
C GLN A 89 6.88 13.23 16.58
N ARG A 90 5.84 12.86 17.35
CA ARG A 90 5.89 12.58 18.78
C ARG A 90 6.95 11.55 19.16
N ALA A 91 7.03 10.44 18.42
CA ALA A 91 8.02 9.39 18.67
C ALA A 91 9.46 9.91 18.48
N ALA A 92 9.68 10.72 17.44
CA ALA A 92 10.98 11.30 17.15
C ALA A 92 11.39 12.34 18.20
N ALA A 93 10.43 13.16 18.69
CA ALA A 93 10.65 14.10 19.77
C ALA A 93 10.95 13.38 21.11
N ALA A 94 10.16 12.36 21.46
CA ALA A 94 10.34 11.57 22.68
C ALA A 94 11.73 10.93 22.76
N ASN A 95 12.25 10.46 21.62
CA ASN A 95 13.54 9.77 21.56
C ASN A 95 14.74 10.72 21.39
N GLN A 96 14.54 12.04 21.25
CA GLN A 96 15.62 12.98 20.94
C GLN A 96 16.77 12.94 21.95
N ILE A 97 16.47 12.97 23.26
CA ILE A 97 17.50 12.91 24.32
C ILE A 97 18.30 11.60 24.21
N ARG A 98 17.60 10.50 23.92
CA ARG A 98 18.21 9.17 23.80
C ARG A 98 19.15 9.10 22.59
N LEU A 99 18.74 9.66 21.46
CA LEU A 99 19.55 9.74 20.24
C LEU A 99 20.76 10.64 20.44
N ALA A 100 20.58 11.82 21.06
CA ALA A 100 21.65 12.79 21.33
C ALA A 100 22.76 12.22 22.23
N ARG A 101 22.41 11.36 23.20
CA ARG A 101 23.40 10.67 24.05
C ARG A 101 24.26 9.64 23.30
N ARG A 102 23.88 9.28 22.07
CA ARG A 102 24.52 8.24 21.25
C ARG A 102 25.00 8.77 19.90
N LEU A 103 25.29 10.07 19.82
CA LEU A 103 25.85 10.69 18.62
C LEU A 103 27.11 9.93 18.16
N GLY A 104 27.17 9.66 16.85
CA GLY A 104 28.26 8.93 16.22
C GLY A 104 28.22 7.41 16.36
N VAL A 105 27.16 6.84 16.93
CA VAL A 105 26.90 5.39 16.91
C VAL A 105 26.05 5.04 15.68
N ALA A 106 26.47 4.05 14.89
CA ALA A 106 25.76 3.65 13.68
C ALA A 106 24.29 3.28 13.94
N LEU A 107 24.02 2.55 15.03
CA LEU A 107 22.67 2.13 15.43
C LEU A 107 21.69 3.28 15.66
N THR A 108 22.19 4.45 16.07
CA THR A 108 21.37 5.65 16.24
C THR A 108 20.74 6.09 14.92
N LEU A 109 21.40 5.82 13.79
CA LEU A 109 20.87 6.15 12.45
C LEU A 109 19.67 5.27 12.08
N GLU A 110 19.65 3.99 12.49
CA GLU A 110 18.51 3.08 12.24
C GLU A 110 17.26 3.57 12.99
N GLN A 111 17.42 3.86 14.29
CA GLN A 111 16.33 4.39 15.12
C GLN A 111 15.86 5.76 14.62
N LEU A 112 16.79 6.65 14.27
CA LEU A 112 16.47 7.99 13.74
C LEU A 112 15.63 7.89 12.47
N ALA A 113 16.01 7.00 11.55
CA ALA A 113 15.28 6.79 10.31
C ALA A 113 13.88 6.24 10.55
N THR A 114 13.76 5.23 11.41
CA THR A 114 12.48 4.62 11.78
C THR A 114 11.56 5.61 12.49
N ASP A 115 12.08 6.41 13.43
CA ASP A 115 11.28 7.38 14.18
C ASP A 115 10.80 8.54 13.31
N THR A 116 11.61 8.96 12.32
CA THR A 116 11.29 10.09 11.43
C THR A 116 10.37 9.67 10.28
N THR A 117 10.65 8.52 9.64
CA THR A 117 9.99 8.12 8.39
C THR A 117 9.03 6.95 8.55
N ARG A 118 9.07 6.22 9.67
CA ARG A 118 8.42 4.92 9.87
C ARG A 118 8.92 3.80 8.95
N TRP A 119 9.98 4.01 8.18
CA TRP A 119 10.61 2.94 7.41
C TRP A 119 11.53 2.13 8.31
N PRO A 120 11.36 0.79 8.35
CA PRO A 120 12.37 -0.09 8.90
C PRO A 120 13.69 0.15 8.17
N SER A 121 14.79 0.17 8.91
CA SER A 121 16.06 0.56 8.35
C SER A 121 17.22 -0.24 8.93
N ARG A 122 18.30 -0.31 8.16
CA ARG A 122 19.55 -0.96 8.55
C ARG A 122 20.73 -0.14 8.13
N VAL A 123 21.64 0.12 9.05
CA VAL A 123 22.90 0.82 8.81
C VAL A 123 23.98 -0.19 8.44
N VAL A 124 24.76 0.14 7.43
CA VAL A 124 25.94 -0.62 7.02
C VAL A 124 27.14 0.31 6.97
N GLU A 125 28.12 -0.01 7.80
CA GLU A 125 29.42 0.65 7.81
C GLU A 125 30.32 0.04 6.73
N PHE A 126 30.36 0.63 5.54
CA PHE A 126 31.06 0.05 4.39
C PHE A 126 32.56 -0.13 4.60
N PHE A 127 33.18 0.63 5.50
CA PHE A 127 34.58 0.44 5.85
C PHE A 127 34.87 -0.93 6.49
N ARG A 128 33.87 -1.60 7.07
CA ARG A 128 34.00 -2.97 7.61
C ARG A 128 34.07 -4.03 6.50
N LEU A 129 33.53 -3.72 5.33
CA LEU A 129 33.56 -4.60 4.16
C LEU A 129 34.80 -4.39 3.29
N LEU A 130 35.72 -3.50 3.68
CA LEU A 130 36.92 -3.24 2.88
C LEU A 130 38.00 -4.29 3.12
N ALA A 131 38.42 -4.91 2.03
CA ALA A 131 39.62 -5.73 1.97
C ALA A 131 40.86 -4.87 2.27
N ARG A 132 41.56 -5.14 3.37
CA ARG A 132 42.76 -4.39 3.78
C ARG A 132 43.83 -5.29 4.41
N PRO A 133 45.11 -4.95 4.28
CA PRO A 133 46.17 -5.65 4.98
C PRO A 133 45.99 -5.48 6.50
N GLU A 134 46.00 -6.59 7.23
CA GLU A 134 45.78 -6.58 8.68
C GLU A 134 47.03 -6.18 9.45
N HIS A 135 46.81 -5.41 10.52
CA HIS A 135 47.85 -5.14 11.50
C HIS A 135 47.91 -6.28 12.51
N LEU A 136 49.10 -6.82 12.79
CA LEU A 136 49.28 -8.00 13.66
C LEU A 136 48.71 -7.84 15.09
N ALA A 137 48.55 -6.60 15.57
CA ALA A 137 47.94 -6.32 16.88
C ALA A 137 46.40 -6.38 16.90
N ALA A 138 45.75 -6.46 15.74
CA ALA A 138 44.28 -6.49 15.63
C ALA A 138 43.84 -7.41 14.46
N PRO A 139 44.07 -8.72 14.56
CA PRO A 139 43.65 -9.66 13.53
C PRO A 139 42.13 -9.73 13.44
N ARG A 140 41.59 -9.95 12.25
CA ARG A 140 40.14 -10.14 12.02
C ARG A 140 39.91 -11.51 11.38
N PRO A 141 39.84 -12.58 12.20
CA PRO A 141 39.85 -13.96 11.70
C PRO A 141 38.71 -14.31 10.73
N HIS A 142 37.63 -13.53 10.74
CA HIS A 142 36.43 -13.74 9.93
C HIS A 142 36.37 -12.86 8.66
N GLU A 143 37.32 -11.93 8.48
CA GLU A 143 37.42 -11.12 7.27
C GLU A 143 38.40 -11.79 6.29
N HIS A 144 37.85 -12.43 5.26
CA HIS A 144 38.66 -13.05 4.20
C HIS A 144 38.72 -12.14 2.98
N TYR A 145 39.90 -11.95 2.41
CA TYR A 145 40.08 -11.16 1.18
C TYR A 145 39.27 -11.75 0.00
N THR A 146 39.19 -13.07 -0.08
CA THR A 146 38.47 -13.79 -1.14
C THR A 146 37.12 -14.30 -0.64
N LEU A 147 36.10 -14.21 -1.48
CA LEU A 147 34.78 -14.79 -1.24
C LEU A 147 34.83 -16.33 -1.25
N ASP A 148 34.25 -16.97 -0.23
CA ASP A 148 34.02 -18.41 -0.25
C ASP A 148 32.74 -18.75 -1.02
N ILE A 149 32.89 -19.16 -2.27
CA ILE A 149 31.77 -19.56 -3.15
C ILE A 149 30.99 -20.78 -2.64
N ARG A 150 31.54 -21.56 -1.70
CA ARG A 150 30.83 -22.68 -1.07
C ARG A 150 29.82 -22.20 -0.03
N ASN A 151 30.05 -21.01 0.53
CA ASN A 151 29.09 -20.35 1.40
C ASN A 151 28.02 -19.66 0.56
N SER A 152 27.05 -20.46 0.10
CA SER A 152 25.96 -19.99 -0.75
C SER A 152 25.11 -18.89 -0.08
N ARG A 153 24.98 -18.89 1.25
CA ARG A 153 24.29 -17.82 1.99
C ARG A 153 25.01 -16.48 1.88
N GLN A 154 26.34 -16.49 2.01
CA GLN A 154 27.15 -15.28 1.81
C GLN A 154 27.03 -14.78 0.37
N CYS A 155 27.01 -15.70 -0.60
CA CYS A 155 26.84 -15.35 -2.01
C CYS A 155 25.48 -14.69 -2.30
N ASP A 156 24.40 -15.15 -1.67
CA ASP A 156 23.07 -14.53 -1.76
C ASP A 156 22.97 -13.19 -1.01
N ALA A 157 23.94 -12.89 -0.14
CA ALA A 157 24.00 -11.65 0.62
C ALA A 157 24.66 -10.49 -0.11
N LEU A 158 25.37 -10.78 -1.21
CA LEU A 158 26.13 -9.80 -1.97
C LEU A 158 25.27 -8.61 -2.40
N GLY A 159 25.77 -7.40 -2.14
CA GLY A 159 25.11 -6.14 -2.50
C GLY A 159 23.88 -5.77 -1.68
N THR A 160 23.44 -6.64 -0.74
CA THR A 160 22.32 -6.37 0.17
C THR A 160 22.79 -5.74 1.48
N ALA A 161 21.85 -5.34 2.34
CA ALA A 161 22.19 -4.82 3.67
C ALA A 161 22.88 -5.85 4.60
N PHE A 162 22.85 -7.13 4.22
CA PHE A 162 23.40 -8.25 4.99
C PHE A 162 24.69 -8.78 4.39
N ASP A 163 25.27 -8.06 3.43
CA ASP A 163 26.53 -8.41 2.81
C ASP A 163 27.66 -8.47 3.85
N THR A 164 28.51 -9.48 3.70
CA THR A 164 29.68 -9.75 4.53
C THR A 164 30.91 -10.07 3.68
N ALA A 165 30.82 -9.93 2.35
CA ALA A 165 31.96 -10.09 1.46
C ALA A 165 32.92 -8.91 1.57
N SER A 166 34.18 -9.17 1.21
CA SER A 166 35.23 -8.15 1.20
C SER A 166 35.35 -7.51 -0.19
N TYR A 167 35.43 -6.19 -0.22
CA TYR A 167 35.50 -5.36 -1.42
C TYR A 167 36.76 -4.50 -1.44
N THR A 168 37.23 -4.17 -2.63
CA THR A 168 38.22 -3.11 -2.81
C THR A 168 37.58 -1.73 -2.62
N ILE A 169 38.41 -0.71 -2.43
CA ILE A 169 37.93 0.66 -2.26
C ILE A 169 37.34 1.21 -3.57
N ASP A 170 36.14 1.78 -3.48
CA ASP A 170 35.48 2.49 -4.56
C ASP A 170 35.93 3.96 -4.61
N THR A 171 35.92 4.55 -5.80
CA THR A 171 36.08 6.00 -5.99
C THR A 171 34.71 6.64 -6.19
N GLY A 172 34.39 7.71 -5.46
CA GLY A 172 33.12 8.44 -5.61
C GLY A 172 32.55 8.92 -4.29
N ARG A 173 31.38 9.55 -4.34
CA ARG A 173 30.57 9.92 -3.17
C ARG A 173 29.27 9.12 -3.14
N ILE A 174 29.05 8.41 -2.03
CA ILE A 174 27.85 7.59 -1.88
C ILE A 174 26.57 8.43 -1.83
N SER A 175 26.65 9.67 -1.33
CA SER A 175 25.51 10.60 -1.33
C SER A 175 25.05 11.02 -2.73
N GLN A 176 25.90 10.85 -3.75
CA GLN A 176 25.58 11.06 -5.17
C GLN A 176 25.26 9.75 -5.90
N GLY A 177 25.26 8.61 -5.20
CA GLY A 177 25.10 7.29 -5.80
C GLY A 177 26.37 6.74 -6.46
N GLU A 178 27.54 7.35 -6.23
CA GLU A 178 28.81 6.95 -6.83
C GLU A 178 29.65 6.11 -5.87
N GLY A 179 29.77 4.81 -6.13
CA GLY A 179 30.57 3.89 -5.29
C GLY A 179 29.98 3.70 -3.88
N ARG A 180 30.16 2.51 -3.31
CA ARG A 180 29.61 2.20 -1.97
C ARG A 180 30.72 1.91 -0.96
N HIS A 181 31.73 1.17 -1.38
CA HIS A 181 32.74 0.60 -0.51
C HIS A 181 33.88 1.59 -0.29
N HIS A 182 33.76 2.48 0.71
CA HIS A 182 34.81 3.43 1.04
C HIS A 182 34.88 3.68 2.56
N PHE A 183 36.04 4.07 3.07
CA PHE A 183 36.27 4.18 4.52
C PHE A 183 35.45 5.27 5.21
N ARG A 184 34.94 6.23 4.43
CA ARG A 184 34.05 7.32 4.89
C ARG A 184 32.57 7.02 4.67
N HIS A 185 32.24 5.96 3.93
CA HIS A 185 30.86 5.73 3.51
C HIS A 185 30.07 4.94 4.54
N VAL A 186 28.86 5.40 4.79
CA VAL A 186 27.85 4.72 5.58
C VAL A 186 26.59 4.58 4.74
N GLY A 187 26.08 3.37 4.60
CA GLY A 187 24.82 3.10 3.92
C GLY A 187 23.68 3.00 4.90
N LEU A 188 22.58 3.67 4.62
CA LEU A 188 21.32 3.49 5.34
C LEU A 188 20.32 2.82 4.39
N PHE A 189 20.08 1.54 4.60
CA PHE A 189 19.10 0.76 3.86
C PHE A 189 17.71 1.02 4.43
N LEU A 190 16.74 1.35 3.58
CA LEU A 190 15.38 1.76 3.95
C LEU A 190 14.38 0.86 3.24
N TRP A 191 13.56 0.14 4.02
CA TRP A 191 12.51 -0.72 3.46
C TRP A 191 11.22 0.07 3.29
N ARG A 192 10.79 0.23 2.04
CA ARG A 192 9.53 0.91 1.69
C ARG A 192 8.35 -0.05 1.58
N LEU A 193 8.63 -1.33 1.35
CA LEU A 193 7.62 -2.38 1.34
C LEU A 193 7.20 -2.78 2.75
N ARG A 194 5.94 -3.14 2.89
CA ARG A 194 5.37 -3.69 4.13
C ARG A 194 4.91 -5.13 3.89
N PRO A 195 5.02 -5.99 4.91
CA PRO A 195 4.46 -7.33 4.86
C PRO A 195 2.96 -7.24 5.14
N TYR A 196 2.14 -7.66 4.18
CA TYR A 196 0.71 -7.85 4.33
C TYR A 196 0.43 -9.31 4.58
N ARG A 197 -0.54 -9.59 5.46
CA ARG A 197 -0.86 -10.96 5.82
C ARG A 197 -1.86 -11.51 4.80
N GLN A 198 -1.65 -12.76 4.43
CA GLN A 198 -2.65 -13.60 3.81
C GLN A 198 -3.15 -14.52 4.92
N PRO A 199 -4.35 -14.26 5.49
CA PRO A 199 -4.92 -15.13 6.51
C PRO A 199 -5.16 -16.54 5.97
N LEU A 200 -5.47 -17.48 6.87
CA LEU A 200 -5.63 -18.89 6.55
C LEU A 200 -6.59 -19.07 5.36
N VAL A 201 -6.08 -19.61 4.25
CA VAL A 201 -6.80 -19.80 2.99
C VAL A 201 -6.37 -21.12 2.34
N PRO A 202 -7.25 -21.79 1.58
CA PRO A 202 -6.86 -22.95 0.80
C PRO A 202 -5.76 -22.62 -0.22
N ALA A 203 -4.74 -23.47 -0.30
CA ALA A 203 -3.68 -23.36 -1.29
C ALA A 203 -4.18 -23.73 -2.69
N PHE A 204 -3.69 -23.01 -3.71
CA PHE A 204 -4.09 -23.27 -5.09
C PHE A 204 -3.45 -24.56 -5.61
N ARG A 205 -4.25 -25.56 -5.98
CA ARG A 205 -3.77 -26.86 -6.47
C ARG A 205 -3.45 -26.80 -7.96
N VAL A 206 -2.17 -26.92 -8.31
CA VAL A 206 -1.70 -26.95 -9.72
C VAL A 206 -1.81 -28.35 -10.30
N ALA A 207 -1.41 -29.35 -9.52
CA ALA A 207 -1.43 -30.75 -9.91
C ALA A 207 -1.48 -31.64 -8.66
N ALA A 208 -1.46 -32.97 -8.84
CA ALA A 208 -1.31 -33.90 -7.74
C ALA A 208 -0.11 -33.51 -6.86
N ARG A 209 -0.36 -33.29 -5.56
CA ARG A 209 0.64 -32.91 -4.54
C ARG A 209 1.41 -31.60 -4.76
N ARG A 210 1.09 -30.81 -5.79
CA ARG A 210 1.76 -29.54 -6.11
C ARG A 210 0.80 -28.37 -5.96
N TYR A 211 1.18 -27.41 -5.13
CA TYR A 211 0.34 -26.27 -4.74
C TYR A 211 1.10 -24.95 -4.80
N LEU A 212 0.37 -23.85 -4.97
CA LEU A 212 0.86 -22.49 -4.86
C LEU A 212 0.29 -21.80 -3.64
N PHE A 213 1.09 -20.90 -3.06
CA PHE A 213 0.67 -20.15 -1.89
C PHE A 213 -0.35 -19.06 -2.23
N ASN A 214 -0.29 -18.48 -3.42
CA ASN A 214 -1.25 -17.46 -3.81
C ASN A 214 -2.55 -18.10 -4.33
N PRO A 215 -3.73 -17.77 -3.76
CA PRO A 215 -5.02 -18.28 -4.23
C PRO A 215 -5.33 -17.95 -5.69
N LEU A 216 -4.72 -16.89 -6.24
CA LEU A 216 -4.84 -16.53 -7.66
C LEU A 216 -4.04 -17.46 -8.60
N GLY A 217 -3.31 -18.43 -8.05
CA GLY A 217 -2.52 -19.38 -8.84
C GLY A 217 -1.24 -18.80 -9.43
N ILE A 218 -0.68 -17.74 -8.83
CA ILE A 218 0.55 -17.07 -9.28
C ILE A 218 1.73 -17.35 -8.35
N ASN A 219 2.96 -17.30 -8.89
CA ASN A 219 4.17 -17.30 -8.08
C ASN A 219 4.20 -16.02 -7.22
N THR A 220 4.49 -16.15 -5.93
CA THR A 220 4.54 -14.99 -5.01
C THR A 220 5.64 -15.19 -3.98
N ALA A 221 6.54 -14.22 -3.89
CA ALA A 221 7.58 -14.21 -2.87
C ALA A 221 6.97 -13.96 -1.49
N MET A 222 7.31 -14.83 -0.54
CA MET A 222 6.88 -14.68 0.85
C MET A 222 7.76 -13.66 1.57
N PHE A 223 7.20 -12.95 2.54
CA PHE A 223 7.87 -11.91 3.31
C PHE A 223 8.00 -12.29 4.78
N ASN A 224 9.09 -11.85 5.41
CA ASN A 224 9.26 -11.92 6.85
C ASN A 224 8.35 -10.89 7.53
N VAL A 225 7.77 -11.29 8.66
CA VAL A 225 7.17 -10.35 9.61
C VAL A 225 8.26 -9.87 10.58
N PRO A 226 8.56 -8.55 10.61
CA PRO A 226 9.54 -7.97 11.52
C PRO A 226 9.26 -8.29 12.99
N LEU A 227 10.28 -8.76 13.70
CA LEU A 227 10.29 -8.75 15.16
C LEU A 227 10.85 -7.45 15.68
N THR A 228 10.17 -6.86 16.66
CA THR A 228 10.71 -5.74 17.42
C THR A 228 12.01 -6.13 18.09
N GLU A 229 13.01 -5.26 17.98
CA GLU A 229 14.30 -5.44 18.62
C GLU A 229 14.14 -5.39 20.14
N GLN A 230 14.67 -6.39 20.84
CA GLN A 230 14.57 -6.47 22.30
C GLN A 230 15.68 -5.70 23.02
N ASP A 231 16.82 -5.49 22.36
CA ASP A 231 17.97 -4.78 22.91
C ASP A 231 18.25 -3.52 22.10
N ILE A 232 18.49 -2.42 22.79
CA ILE A 232 18.79 -1.10 22.24
C ILE A 232 20.23 -1.02 21.69
N ASN A 233 21.03 -2.08 21.79
CA ASN A 233 22.39 -2.19 21.20
C ASN A 233 22.46 -3.22 20.07
N HIS A 234 21.32 -3.77 19.65
CA HIS A 234 21.22 -4.73 18.57
C HIS A 234 21.06 -3.99 17.24
N ILE A 235 21.77 -4.41 16.19
CA ILE A 235 21.58 -3.89 14.83
C ILE A 235 20.55 -4.78 14.15
N ALA A 236 19.57 -4.17 13.48
CA ALA A 236 18.47 -4.87 12.82
C ALA A 236 18.94 -6.04 11.94
N ARG A 237 18.56 -7.28 12.27
CA ARG A 237 18.82 -8.48 11.45
C ARG A 237 17.66 -8.74 10.49
N GLU A 238 17.78 -9.75 9.63
CA GLU A 238 16.70 -10.15 8.71
C GLU A 238 15.38 -10.38 9.43
N GLU A 239 15.42 -11.00 10.61
CA GLU A 239 14.24 -11.25 11.46
C GLU A 239 13.54 -9.96 11.90
N ASN A 240 14.26 -8.83 11.97
CA ASN A 240 13.75 -7.51 12.40
C ASN A 240 13.25 -6.65 11.24
N LEU A 241 13.35 -7.14 9.99
CA LEU A 241 13.12 -6.34 8.79
C LEU A 241 12.11 -7.03 7.84
N PRO A 242 11.33 -6.26 7.06
CA PRO A 242 10.33 -6.81 6.15
C PRO A 242 10.99 -7.26 4.84
N VAL A 243 11.82 -8.29 4.93
CA VAL A 243 12.59 -8.83 3.80
C VAL A 243 11.85 -10.00 3.13
N PRO A 244 11.97 -10.17 1.80
CA PRO A 244 11.54 -11.40 1.16
C PRO A 244 12.36 -12.59 1.68
N LEU A 245 11.69 -13.72 1.86
CA LEU A 245 12.28 -14.96 2.36
C LEU A 245 13.05 -15.66 1.24
N ALA A 246 14.39 -15.63 1.30
CA ALA A 246 15.26 -16.27 0.31
C ALA A 246 15.56 -17.74 0.67
N ARG A 247 15.55 -18.63 -0.32
CA ARG A 247 15.69 -20.09 -0.17
C ARG A 247 16.89 -20.48 0.69
N ARG A 248 18.08 -19.97 0.34
CA ARG A 248 19.33 -20.36 1.01
C ARG A 248 19.47 -19.75 2.40
N ARG A 249 18.91 -18.55 2.62
CA ARG A 249 19.02 -17.82 3.90
C ARG A 249 18.20 -18.46 5.01
N ILE A 250 17.01 -18.95 4.68
CA ILE A 250 16.09 -19.55 5.67
C ILE A 250 16.19 -21.09 5.75
N SER A 251 16.96 -21.73 4.87
CA SER A 251 17.13 -23.19 4.87
C SER A 251 17.75 -23.75 6.17
N GLY A 252 17.44 -25.01 6.49
CA GLY A 252 18.03 -25.74 7.62
C GLY A 252 17.60 -25.16 8.97
N ALA A 253 18.54 -25.00 9.92
CA ALA A 253 18.24 -24.58 11.28
C ALA A 253 17.63 -23.17 11.42
N HIS A 254 17.76 -22.30 10.39
CA HIS A 254 17.20 -20.95 10.42
C HIS A 254 15.69 -20.93 10.17
N LEU A 255 15.11 -22.00 9.60
CA LEU A 255 13.69 -22.07 9.30
C LEU A 255 12.82 -21.80 10.53
N ALA A 256 13.26 -22.28 11.70
CA ALA A 256 12.57 -22.10 12.98
C ALA A 256 12.40 -20.63 13.40
N ALA A 257 13.21 -19.70 12.89
CA ALA A 257 13.09 -18.27 13.18
C ALA A 257 11.97 -17.57 12.38
N PHE A 258 11.50 -18.20 11.30
CA PHE A 258 10.53 -17.62 10.35
C PHE A 258 9.22 -18.41 10.30
N TYR A 259 9.27 -19.74 10.36
CA TYR A 259 8.09 -20.61 10.36
C TYR A 259 7.26 -20.43 11.64
N GLY A 260 5.93 -20.49 11.54
CA GLY A 260 5.02 -20.18 12.67
C GLY A 260 4.66 -18.71 12.78
N ARG A 261 5.53 -17.81 12.30
CA ARG A 261 5.31 -16.35 12.28
C ARG A 261 5.02 -15.82 10.88
N SER A 262 5.95 -16.05 9.95
CA SER A 262 5.92 -15.46 8.61
C SER A 262 5.08 -16.30 7.65
N PHE A 263 5.10 -17.62 7.82
CA PHE A 263 4.20 -18.53 7.13
C PHE A 263 3.96 -19.79 7.97
N THR A 264 2.81 -20.42 7.75
CA THR A 264 2.34 -21.65 8.39
C THR A 264 1.57 -22.51 7.39
N LEU A 265 1.65 -23.83 7.58
CA LEU A 265 1.00 -24.82 6.74
C LEU A 265 0.11 -25.72 7.60
N PHE A 266 -1.10 -25.95 7.15
CA PHE A 266 -2.07 -26.84 7.76
C PHE A 266 -2.49 -27.88 6.73
N LEU A 267 -2.46 -29.15 7.13
CA LEU A 267 -2.93 -30.27 6.32
C LEU A 267 -4.09 -30.93 7.06
N ASP A 268 -5.26 -30.98 6.42
CA ASP A 268 -6.51 -31.48 7.02
C ASP A 268 -6.79 -30.87 8.42
N GLY A 269 -6.53 -29.56 8.55
CA GLY A 269 -6.69 -28.80 9.80
C GLY A 269 -5.57 -28.97 10.85
N ILE A 270 -4.54 -29.76 10.57
CA ILE A 270 -3.40 -29.99 11.47
C ILE A 270 -2.21 -29.13 11.05
N GLU A 271 -1.79 -28.22 11.95
CA GLU A 271 -0.59 -27.40 11.76
C GLU A 271 0.66 -28.28 11.69
N GLN A 272 1.43 -28.12 10.60
CA GLN A 272 2.69 -28.83 10.42
C GLN A 272 3.80 -28.14 11.22
N THR A 273 4.75 -28.91 11.75
CA THR A 273 5.92 -28.36 12.44
C THR A 273 7.05 -28.06 11.47
N HIS A 274 7.96 -27.15 11.84
CA HIS A 274 9.11 -26.80 11.00
C HIS A 274 10.01 -28.00 10.67
N ASP A 275 10.02 -29.05 11.49
CA ASP A 275 10.84 -30.25 11.27
C ASP A 275 10.39 -31.10 10.08
N MET A 276 9.08 -31.02 9.75
CA MET A 276 8.49 -31.70 8.60
C MET A 276 8.66 -30.92 7.29
N ILE A 277 9.22 -29.71 7.37
CA ILE A 277 9.35 -28.80 6.22
C ILE A 277 10.83 -28.68 5.84
N GLN A 278 11.07 -28.67 4.54
CA GLN A 278 12.37 -28.38 3.95
C GLN A 278 12.25 -27.27 2.91
N ILE A 279 13.23 -26.37 2.90
CA ILE A 279 13.31 -25.30 1.92
C ILE A 279 14.18 -25.76 0.74
N CYS A 280 13.63 -25.71 -0.46
CA CYS A 280 14.35 -26.08 -1.68
C CYS A 280 13.88 -25.26 -2.89
N ASN A 281 14.59 -25.39 -4.00
CA ASN A 281 14.21 -24.78 -5.26
C ASN A 281 13.11 -25.61 -5.94
N LEU A 282 11.92 -25.03 -6.12
CA LEU A 282 10.81 -25.63 -6.85
C LEU A 282 10.54 -24.90 -8.17
N SER A 283 11.56 -24.26 -8.75
CA SER A 283 11.50 -23.72 -10.11
C SER A 283 11.18 -24.81 -11.13
N ASP A 284 10.72 -24.41 -12.30
CA ASP A 284 10.38 -25.34 -13.37
C ASP A 284 11.62 -26.08 -13.91
N ASP A 285 11.46 -27.38 -14.13
CA ASP A 285 12.41 -28.29 -14.78
C ASP A 285 11.62 -29.15 -15.79
N GLY A 286 11.40 -28.58 -16.97
CA GLY A 286 10.50 -29.12 -17.97
C GLY A 286 9.04 -29.09 -17.48
N VAL A 287 8.41 -30.25 -17.36
CA VAL A 287 7.00 -30.40 -16.93
C VAL A 287 6.87 -30.57 -15.40
N ASN A 288 7.99 -30.82 -14.73
CA ASN A 288 8.07 -31.01 -13.29
C ASN A 288 8.76 -29.81 -12.64
N TRP A 289 8.78 -29.82 -11.30
CA TRP A 289 9.62 -28.89 -10.54
C TRP A 289 10.99 -29.52 -10.28
N ALA A 290 12.01 -28.67 -10.15
CA ALA A 290 13.42 -29.05 -10.08
C ALA A 290 13.74 -30.06 -8.96
N HIS A 291 12.99 -30.04 -7.86
CA HIS A 291 13.18 -30.96 -6.75
C HIS A 291 11.87 -31.61 -6.32
N SER A 292 11.91 -32.94 -6.19
CA SER A 292 10.81 -33.73 -5.66
C SER A 292 11.04 -34.05 -4.17
N PRO A 293 10.04 -33.85 -3.31
CA PRO A 293 10.09 -34.22 -1.89
C PRO A 293 10.20 -35.74 -1.70
N VAL A 294 10.97 -36.17 -0.70
CA VAL A 294 11.14 -37.59 -0.36
C VAL A 294 10.38 -37.92 0.92
N ASP A 295 10.77 -37.32 2.04
CA ASP A 295 10.24 -37.56 3.39
C ASP A 295 9.61 -36.30 4.03
N ARG A 296 10.03 -35.11 3.57
CA ARG A 296 9.57 -33.81 4.08
C ARG A 296 8.85 -32.99 3.03
N ILE A 297 7.97 -32.11 3.50
CA ILE A 297 7.24 -31.15 2.69
C ILE A 297 8.23 -30.11 2.15
N SER A 298 8.26 -29.97 0.83
CA SER A 298 9.15 -29.02 0.16
C SER A 298 8.44 -27.69 -0.06
N VAL A 299 9.04 -26.61 0.41
CA VAL A 299 8.53 -25.24 0.26
C VAL A 299 9.58 -24.38 -0.44
N ASP A 300 9.13 -23.62 -1.43
CA ASP A 300 9.92 -22.59 -2.08
C ASP A 300 9.38 -21.20 -1.71
N PRO A 301 10.05 -20.46 -0.80
CA PRO A 301 9.57 -19.16 -0.32
C PRO A 301 9.72 -18.03 -1.36
N GLU A 302 10.61 -18.19 -2.35
CA GLU A 302 10.84 -17.16 -3.39
C GLU A 302 9.74 -17.20 -4.45
N LEU A 303 9.27 -18.40 -4.80
CA LEU A 303 8.19 -18.60 -5.77
C LEU A 303 6.82 -18.81 -5.14
N GLY A 304 6.76 -19.08 -3.83
CA GLY A 304 5.50 -19.42 -3.17
C GLY A 304 4.96 -20.77 -3.61
N ARG A 305 5.83 -21.78 -3.76
CA ARG A 305 5.45 -23.14 -4.22
C ARG A 305 5.53 -24.15 -3.08
N LEU A 306 4.67 -25.16 -3.11
CA LEU A 306 4.56 -26.23 -2.11
C LEU A 306 4.44 -27.59 -2.80
N PHE A 307 5.30 -28.54 -2.43
CA PHE A 307 5.27 -29.91 -2.93
C PHE A 307 5.26 -30.92 -1.77
N LEU A 308 4.22 -31.77 -1.70
CA LEU A 308 4.07 -32.83 -0.70
C LEU A 308 4.80 -34.14 -1.12
N PRO A 309 5.55 -34.80 -0.21
CA PRO A 309 6.24 -36.07 -0.47
C PRO A 309 5.27 -37.19 -0.80
N ALA A 310 5.68 -38.16 -1.62
CA ALA A 310 4.87 -39.36 -1.91
C ALA A 310 4.69 -40.30 -0.70
N SER A 311 5.51 -40.15 0.34
CA SER A 311 5.50 -40.97 1.56
C SER A 311 4.31 -40.70 2.48
N MET A 312 3.61 -39.58 2.31
CA MET A 312 2.41 -39.24 3.07
C MET A 312 1.15 -39.49 2.26
N ASP A 313 0.04 -39.72 2.95
CA ASP A 313 -1.28 -39.72 2.31
C ASP A 313 -1.57 -38.33 1.72
N GLU A 314 -2.27 -38.29 0.58
CA GLU A 314 -2.61 -37.00 -0.04
C GLU A 314 -3.74 -36.36 0.78
N PRO A 315 -3.53 -35.16 1.35
CA PRO A 315 -4.53 -34.50 2.17
C PRO A 315 -5.71 -34.05 1.33
N ASP A 316 -6.89 -34.02 1.94
CA ASP A 316 -8.11 -33.50 1.30
C ASP A 316 -8.05 -31.97 1.21
N VAL A 317 -7.53 -31.33 2.27
CA VAL A 317 -7.42 -29.86 2.37
C VAL A 317 -6.00 -29.45 2.74
N VAL A 318 -5.47 -28.48 1.99
CA VAL A 318 -4.18 -27.84 2.25
C VAL A 318 -4.44 -26.37 2.48
N ASP A 319 -4.37 -25.93 3.73
CA ASP A 319 -4.53 -24.53 4.09
C ASP A 319 -3.21 -23.91 4.48
N ILE A 320 -3.06 -22.63 4.17
CA ILE A 320 -1.82 -21.89 4.34
C ILE A 320 -2.10 -20.49 4.86
N SER A 321 -1.16 -19.97 5.62
CA SER A 321 -1.10 -18.55 5.97
C SER A 321 0.32 -18.08 5.70
N TYR A 322 0.47 -16.92 5.07
CA TYR A 322 1.78 -16.36 4.74
C TYR A 322 1.70 -14.84 4.67
N HIS A 323 2.83 -14.18 4.45
CA HIS A 323 2.87 -12.73 4.21
C HIS A 323 3.46 -12.45 2.84
N TYR A 324 2.93 -11.45 2.15
CA TYR A 324 3.43 -10.95 0.87
C TYR A 324 3.81 -9.47 1.01
N GLY A 325 4.64 -8.96 0.10
CA GLY A 325 5.05 -7.56 0.10
C GLY A 325 4.06 -6.70 -0.69
N MET A 326 3.76 -5.50 -0.18
CA MET A 326 3.06 -4.45 -0.94
C MET A 326 3.46 -3.05 -0.43
N CYS A 327 3.22 -2.02 -1.22
CA CYS A 327 3.63 -0.64 -0.90
C CYS A 327 2.66 0.09 0.05
N ALA A 328 1.35 -0.15 -0.06
CA ALA A 328 0.32 0.57 0.69
C ALA A 328 -1.00 -0.22 0.80
N ASP A 329 -1.91 0.28 1.63
CA ASP A 329 -3.24 -0.26 1.88
C ASP A 329 -4.17 0.07 0.69
N VAL A 330 -4.08 -0.74 -0.37
CA VAL A 330 -4.84 -0.60 -1.61
C VAL A 330 -5.33 -1.97 -2.09
N GLY A 331 -6.52 -2.03 -2.68
CA GLY A 331 -7.11 -3.26 -3.21
C GLY A 331 -7.74 -4.16 -2.14
N GLY A 332 -8.10 -5.39 -2.50
CA GLY A 332 -8.79 -6.33 -1.60
C GLY A 332 -7.87 -6.98 -0.57
N GLY A 333 -7.16 -6.21 0.25
CA GLY A 333 -6.22 -6.67 1.28
C GLY A 333 -6.85 -6.94 2.66
N ASP A 334 -6.04 -7.41 3.62
CA ASP A 334 -6.46 -7.75 4.99
C ASP A 334 -6.22 -6.61 6.01
N TYR A 335 -6.00 -5.39 5.53
CA TYR A 335 -5.78 -4.22 6.37
C TYR A 335 -7.09 -3.67 6.95
N SER A 336 -6.99 -2.83 7.99
CA SER A 336 -8.17 -2.24 8.63
C SER A 336 -8.83 -1.20 7.72
N ARG A 337 -10.15 -1.29 7.65
CA ARG A 337 -11.06 -0.50 6.82
C ARG A 337 -12.37 -0.16 7.53
N ALA A 338 -12.45 -0.44 8.84
CA ALA A 338 -13.61 -0.16 9.68
C ALA A 338 -14.12 1.29 9.61
N GLU A 339 -13.24 2.27 9.41
CA GLU A 339 -13.61 3.69 9.25
C GLU A 339 -14.43 3.97 7.98
N GLY A 340 -14.28 3.14 6.94
CA GLY A 340 -14.96 3.30 5.65
C GLY A 340 -16.34 2.67 5.57
N PHE A 341 -16.73 1.90 6.59
CA PHE A 341 -18.00 1.16 6.60
C PHE A 341 -19.21 2.08 6.78
N ILE A 342 -20.23 1.85 5.96
CA ILE A 342 -21.52 2.51 6.12
C ILE A 342 -22.15 2.04 7.43
N GLN A 343 -22.44 3.01 8.32
CA GLN A 343 -23.11 2.74 9.58
C GLN A 343 -24.63 2.81 9.42
N GLY A 344 -25.34 1.97 10.17
CA GLY A 344 -26.81 2.01 10.24
C GLY A 344 -27.55 1.21 9.15
N LEU A 345 -26.84 0.52 8.24
CA LEU A 345 -27.46 -0.45 7.33
C LEU A 345 -27.87 -1.72 8.07
N SER A 346 -29.10 -2.17 7.85
CA SER A 346 -29.65 -3.39 8.43
C SER A 346 -30.68 -4.00 7.48
N PRO A 347 -30.78 -5.34 7.37
CA PRO A 347 -30.08 -6.36 8.16
C PRO A 347 -28.60 -6.57 7.75
N LEU A 348 -27.80 -7.13 8.66
CA LEU A 348 -26.43 -7.60 8.38
C LEU A 348 -26.42 -9.13 8.36
N LEU A 349 -26.07 -9.71 7.21
CA LEU A 349 -25.93 -11.15 7.02
C LEU A 349 -24.44 -11.49 6.94
N SER A 350 -23.98 -12.33 7.86
CA SER A 350 -22.60 -12.81 7.91
C SER A 350 -22.47 -14.09 7.10
N ILE A 351 -21.49 -14.15 6.21
CA ILE A 351 -21.21 -15.31 5.33
C ILE A 351 -19.93 -15.98 5.83
N ALA A 352 -20.05 -17.24 6.25
CA ALA A 352 -18.95 -18.06 6.76
C ALA A 352 -18.27 -18.91 5.67
N ALA A 353 -17.21 -19.61 6.03
CA ALA A 353 -16.50 -20.50 5.10
C ALA A 353 -17.40 -21.68 4.69
N GLY A 354 -17.47 -21.96 3.38
CA GLY A 354 -18.31 -23.03 2.82
C GLY A 354 -19.77 -22.65 2.58
N GLU A 355 -20.19 -21.43 2.95
CA GLU A 355 -21.48 -20.88 2.57
C GLU A 355 -21.37 -20.19 1.20
N ALA A 356 -22.46 -20.22 0.43
CA ALA A 356 -22.57 -19.48 -0.83
C ALA A 356 -22.95 -18.02 -0.54
N ILE A 357 -22.43 -17.10 -1.34
CA ILE A 357 -22.69 -15.66 -1.23
C ILE A 357 -24.05 -15.32 -1.85
N GLN A 358 -24.41 -15.96 -2.97
CA GLN A 358 -25.63 -15.62 -3.73
C GLN A 358 -26.93 -15.63 -2.89
N PRO A 359 -27.19 -16.64 -2.03
CA PRO A 359 -28.41 -16.65 -1.21
C PRO A 359 -28.53 -15.48 -0.23
N ALA A 360 -27.41 -14.95 0.25
CA ALA A 360 -27.40 -13.76 1.11
C ALA A 360 -27.77 -12.52 0.30
N LEU A 361 -27.26 -12.39 -0.93
CA LEU A 361 -27.61 -11.31 -1.85
C LEU A 361 -29.10 -11.35 -2.23
N ASP A 362 -29.63 -12.53 -2.53
CA ASP A 362 -31.06 -12.72 -2.87
C ASP A 362 -32.00 -12.33 -1.72
N THR A 363 -31.52 -12.39 -0.48
CA THR A 363 -32.29 -11.97 0.70
C THR A 363 -32.23 -10.45 0.93
N LEU A 364 -31.16 -9.80 0.45
CA LEU A 364 -30.83 -8.40 0.71
C LEU A 364 -31.28 -7.44 -0.41
N VAL A 365 -32.13 -7.90 -1.33
CA VAL A 365 -32.66 -7.07 -2.42
C VAL A 365 -33.35 -5.80 -1.90
N SER A 366 -33.97 -5.87 -0.71
CA SER A 366 -34.59 -4.74 -0.02
C SER A 366 -33.62 -3.87 0.81
N GLY A 367 -32.31 -4.04 0.62
CA GLY A 367 -31.25 -3.29 1.29
C GLY A 367 -30.63 -4.02 2.49
N GLY A 368 -29.38 -3.68 2.81
CA GLY A 368 -28.63 -4.20 3.95
C GLY A 368 -27.16 -4.52 3.64
N VAL A 369 -26.55 -5.38 4.45
CA VAL A 369 -25.13 -5.73 4.36
C VAL A 369 -24.93 -7.23 4.22
N ALA A 370 -24.26 -7.66 3.16
CA ALA A 370 -23.66 -8.98 3.02
C ALA A 370 -22.19 -8.88 3.45
N GLU A 371 -21.86 -9.42 4.63
CA GLU A 371 -20.53 -9.37 5.20
C GLU A 371 -19.85 -10.75 5.17
N ILE A 372 -18.78 -10.88 4.39
CA ILE A 372 -17.96 -12.07 4.36
C ILE A 372 -17.04 -12.06 5.58
N SER A 373 -17.34 -12.91 6.57
CA SER A 373 -16.66 -12.90 7.87
C SER A 373 -15.41 -13.79 7.93
N VAL A 374 -14.98 -14.32 6.78
CA VAL A 374 -13.82 -15.23 6.66
C VAL A 374 -12.91 -14.81 5.51
N SER A 375 -11.62 -15.13 5.60
CA SER A 375 -10.72 -15.01 4.46
C SER A 375 -10.71 -16.34 3.73
N HIS A 376 -11.38 -16.43 2.58
CA HIS A 376 -11.51 -17.67 1.82
C HIS A 376 -11.63 -17.38 0.32
N VAL A 377 -11.53 -18.43 -0.49
CA VAL A 377 -11.85 -18.41 -1.92
C VAL A 377 -13.28 -18.89 -2.12
N PHE A 378 -14.12 -18.07 -2.74
CA PHE A 378 -15.47 -18.40 -3.15
C PHE A 378 -15.46 -18.58 -4.66
N THR A 379 -15.94 -19.72 -5.14
CA THR A 379 -16.06 -20.01 -6.58
C THR A 379 -17.53 -20.14 -6.91
N GLU A 380 -18.12 -19.04 -7.36
CA GLU A 380 -19.52 -18.97 -7.77
C GLU A 380 -19.73 -17.71 -8.64
N PRO A 381 -20.59 -17.78 -9.66
CA PRO A 381 -21.07 -16.59 -10.34
C PRO A 381 -21.92 -15.75 -9.37
N LEU A 382 -21.85 -14.43 -9.48
CA LEU A 382 -22.57 -13.51 -8.59
C LEU A 382 -23.47 -12.56 -9.37
N ALA A 383 -24.71 -12.40 -8.89
CA ALA A 383 -25.65 -11.41 -9.38
C ALA A 383 -26.18 -10.58 -8.21
N ILE A 384 -25.97 -9.27 -8.26
CA ILE A 384 -26.52 -8.33 -7.28
C ILE A 384 -27.76 -7.68 -7.88
N ALA A 385 -28.88 -7.79 -7.17
CA ALA A 385 -30.13 -7.09 -7.46
C ALA A 385 -30.54 -6.24 -6.26
N VAL A 386 -30.93 -4.98 -6.49
CA VAL A 386 -31.35 -4.05 -5.42
C VAL A 386 -32.64 -3.32 -5.82
N ASP A 387 -33.60 -3.26 -4.89
CA ASP A 387 -34.88 -2.56 -5.09
C ASP A 387 -34.71 -1.04 -5.10
N VAL A 388 -35.75 -0.34 -5.57
CA VAL A 388 -35.85 1.12 -5.61
C VAL A 388 -35.60 1.73 -4.22
N ASP A 389 -34.83 2.83 -4.18
CA ASP A 389 -34.47 3.57 -2.96
C ASP A 389 -33.71 2.74 -1.89
N GLN A 390 -33.10 1.60 -2.26
CA GLN A 390 -32.35 0.76 -1.32
C GLN A 390 -30.84 0.84 -1.53
N THR A 391 -30.11 0.51 -0.47
CA THR A 391 -28.65 0.40 -0.49
C THR A 391 -28.21 -0.99 -0.06
N LEU A 392 -27.42 -1.65 -0.91
CA LEU A 392 -26.81 -2.95 -0.62
C LEU A 392 -25.29 -2.81 -0.53
N SER A 393 -24.72 -3.29 0.56
CA SER A 393 -23.27 -3.35 0.76
C SER A 393 -22.79 -4.80 0.75
N LEU A 394 -22.02 -5.20 -0.26
CA LEU A 394 -21.26 -6.44 -0.26
C LEU A 394 -19.83 -6.14 0.18
N ARG A 395 -19.42 -6.66 1.34
CA ARG A 395 -18.10 -6.39 1.90
C ARG A 395 -17.51 -7.63 2.55
N SER A 396 -16.19 -7.70 2.69
CA SER A 396 -15.62 -8.57 3.75
C SER A 396 -15.61 -7.83 5.10
N ALA A 397 -15.50 -8.60 6.18
CA ALA A 397 -15.27 -8.07 7.51
C ALA A 397 -13.91 -7.34 7.61
N ASP A 398 -13.78 -6.47 8.63
CA ASP A 398 -12.52 -5.79 8.91
C ASP A 398 -11.38 -6.80 9.15
N GLY A 399 -10.21 -6.55 8.56
CA GLY A 399 -9.07 -7.45 8.69
C GLY A 399 -9.17 -8.77 7.90
N HIS A 400 -10.16 -8.93 7.02
CA HIS A 400 -10.38 -10.14 6.23
C HIS A 400 -10.23 -9.89 4.73
N ARG A 401 -9.70 -10.90 4.03
CA ARG A 401 -9.43 -10.88 2.58
C ARG A 401 -10.20 -11.99 1.89
N ALA A 402 -11.26 -11.61 1.17
CA ALA A 402 -12.08 -12.54 0.38
C ALA A 402 -11.65 -12.54 -1.10
N PHE A 403 -11.47 -13.74 -1.65
CA PHE A 403 -11.26 -13.96 -3.08
C PHE A 403 -12.54 -14.53 -3.69
N ILE A 404 -12.97 -13.94 -4.80
CA ILE A 404 -14.16 -14.38 -5.53
C ILE A 404 -13.71 -14.73 -6.94
N ASN A 405 -13.78 -16.02 -7.26
CA ASN A 405 -13.63 -16.55 -8.60
C ASN A 405 -15.00 -16.64 -9.26
N LEU A 406 -15.18 -15.91 -10.35
CA LEU A 406 -16.45 -15.86 -11.08
C LEU A 406 -16.65 -17.03 -12.06
N ASP A 407 -15.72 -18.00 -12.10
CA ASP A 407 -15.82 -19.24 -12.89
C ASP A 407 -16.09 -19.00 -14.40
N ASP A 408 -15.37 -18.04 -14.97
CA ASP A 408 -15.49 -17.58 -16.37
C ASP A 408 -16.85 -16.94 -16.73
N ASP A 409 -17.65 -16.56 -15.73
CA ASP A 409 -18.91 -15.81 -15.88
C ASP A 409 -18.77 -14.35 -15.40
N ASP A 410 -19.73 -13.50 -15.74
CA ASP A 410 -19.73 -12.10 -15.34
C ASP A 410 -20.49 -11.87 -14.03
N MET A 411 -19.93 -11.05 -13.14
CA MET A 411 -20.64 -10.52 -11.98
C MET A 411 -21.56 -9.38 -12.43
N THR A 412 -22.87 -9.58 -12.32
CA THR A 412 -23.85 -8.58 -12.77
C THR A 412 -24.38 -7.74 -11.61
N VAL A 413 -24.58 -6.44 -11.85
CA VAL A 413 -25.17 -5.52 -10.87
C VAL A 413 -26.35 -4.79 -11.50
N VAL A 414 -27.54 -5.06 -10.96
CA VAL A 414 -28.81 -4.47 -11.37
C VAL A 414 -29.46 -3.76 -10.18
N GLY A 415 -29.99 -2.56 -10.39
CA GLY A 415 -30.68 -1.80 -9.36
C GLY A 415 -31.92 -1.08 -9.88
N GLY A 416 -32.90 -0.85 -9.01
CA GLY A 416 -34.01 0.06 -9.25
C GLY A 416 -33.59 1.53 -9.25
N GLU A 417 -34.55 2.42 -9.49
CA GLU A 417 -34.33 3.87 -9.40
C GLU A 417 -33.78 4.25 -8.01
N GLU A 418 -32.82 5.19 -7.99
CA GLU A 418 -32.16 5.68 -6.76
C GLU A 418 -31.42 4.61 -5.93
N ALA A 419 -31.28 3.38 -6.43
CA ALA A 419 -30.57 2.31 -5.73
C ALA A 419 -29.04 2.56 -5.70
N GLU A 420 -28.40 2.15 -4.60
CA GLU A 420 -26.95 2.23 -4.41
C GLU A 420 -26.34 0.87 -4.08
N VAL A 421 -25.25 0.50 -4.77
CA VAL A 421 -24.49 -0.72 -4.49
C VAL A 421 -23.07 -0.34 -4.06
N VAL A 422 -22.60 -0.95 -2.98
CA VAL A 422 -21.28 -0.71 -2.41
C VAL A 422 -20.53 -2.03 -2.31
N ILE A 423 -19.36 -2.10 -2.93
CA ILE A 423 -18.48 -3.27 -2.90
C ILE A 423 -17.19 -2.85 -2.18
N ASP A 424 -16.88 -3.50 -1.06
CA ASP A 424 -15.72 -3.14 -0.22
C ASP A 424 -14.83 -4.34 0.15
N GLY A 425 -13.55 -4.26 -0.21
CA GLY A 425 -12.52 -5.18 0.29
C GLY A 425 -12.47 -6.55 -0.38
N LEU A 426 -12.87 -6.65 -1.66
CA LEU A 426 -12.93 -7.92 -2.39
C LEU A 426 -11.84 -8.02 -3.45
N THR A 427 -11.34 -9.23 -3.68
CA THR A 427 -10.51 -9.56 -4.85
C THR A 427 -11.32 -10.41 -5.82
N LEU A 428 -11.69 -9.85 -6.97
CA LEU A 428 -12.48 -10.48 -8.03
C LEU A 428 -11.57 -10.90 -9.19
N TYR A 429 -11.73 -12.14 -9.66
CA TYR A 429 -11.01 -12.69 -10.80
C TYR A 429 -11.85 -13.74 -11.51
N GLY A 430 -11.42 -14.14 -12.71
CA GLY A 430 -12.13 -15.14 -13.50
C GLY A 430 -13.43 -14.65 -14.15
N GLY A 431 -13.67 -13.34 -14.19
CA GLY A 431 -14.84 -12.75 -14.81
C GLY A 431 -14.81 -11.22 -14.77
N ARG A 432 -15.80 -10.58 -15.40
CA ARG A 432 -15.93 -9.10 -15.42
C ARG A 432 -16.99 -8.65 -14.44
N LEU A 433 -16.91 -7.39 -13.99
CA LEU A 433 -18.00 -6.71 -13.30
C LEU A 433 -18.82 -5.94 -14.34
N VAL A 434 -20.10 -6.27 -14.50
CA VAL A 434 -20.96 -5.74 -15.56
C VAL A 434 -22.21 -5.08 -14.96
N LEU A 435 -22.52 -3.87 -15.42
CA LEU A 435 -23.80 -3.21 -15.19
C LEU A 435 -24.59 -3.27 -16.50
N PRO A 436 -25.38 -4.34 -16.71
CA PRO A 436 -26.01 -4.59 -18.01
C PRO A 436 -27.17 -3.63 -18.28
N ASP A 437 -27.37 -3.29 -19.56
CA ASP A 437 -28.58 -2.60 -20.04
C ASP A 437 -29.64 -3.64 -20.43
N ASP A 438 -30.33 -4.17 -19.43
CA ASP A 438 -31.45 -5.10 -19.60
C ASP A 438 -32.80 -4.39 -19.86
N GLY A 439 -32.77 -3.06 -19.99
CA GLY A 439 -33.92 -2.18 -20.12
C GLY A 439 -34.63 -1.81 -18.81
N ASN A 440 -34.27 -2.43 -17.68
CA ASN A 440 -34.86 -2.18 -16.37
C ASN A 440 -33.84 -1.69 -15.32
N ASN A 441 -32.55 -1.85 -15.59
CA ASN A 441 -31.49 -1.42 -14.69
C ASN A 441 -31.39 0.12 -14.64
N ALA A 442 -31.81 0.69 -13.50
CA ALA A 442 -31.85 2.12 -13.24
C ALA A 442 -30.93 2.50 -12.05
N LEU A 443 -29.88 1.70 -11.80
CA LEU A 443 -28.94 1.90 -10.71
C LEU A 443 -28.35 3.31 -10.75
N ARG A 444 -28.49 4.04 -9.64
CA ARG A 444 -27.99 5.41 -9.52
C ARG A 444 -26.50 5.44 -9.24
N ARG A 445 -26.03 4.58 -8.33
CA ARG A 445 -24.67 4.67 -7.80
C ARG A 445 -24.03 3.31 -7.54
N LEU A 446 -22.79 3.16 -7.99
CA LEU A 446 -21.91 2.04 -7.65
C LEU A 446 -20.65 2.59 -6.98
N VAL A 447 -20.31 2.08 -5.80
CA VAL A 447 -19.11 2.46 -5.06
C VAL A 447 -18.20 1.25 -4.90
N LEU A 448 -16.99 1.32 -5.43
CA LEU A 448 -15.93 0.32 -5.26
C LEU A 448 -14.85 0.88 -4.33
N ARG A 449 -14.66 0.26 -3.17
CA ARG A 449 -13.64 0.64 -2.19
C ARG A 449 -12.75 -0.53 -1.87
N ASN A 450 -11.42 -0.33 -1.85
CA ASN A 450 -10.51 -1.43 -1.52
C ASN A 450 -10.78 -2.70 -2.36
N VAL A 451 -11.15 -2.53 -3.64
CA VAL A 451 -11.46 -3.66 -4.52
C VAL A 451 -10.28 -3.92 -5.43
N THR A 452 -9.98 -5.18 -5.67
CA THR A 452 -9.10 -5.59 -6.75
C THR A 452 -9.91 -6.33 -7.80
N LEU A 453 -10.11 -5.72 -8.96
CA LEU A 453 -10.48 -6.45 -10.17
C LEU A 453 -9.17 -6.80 -10.87
N VAL A 454 -8.80 -8.07 -10.87
CA VAL A 454 -7.48 -8.50 -11.33
C VAL A 454 -7.23 -8.04 -12.77
N PRO A 455 -6.20 -7.22 -13.04
CA PRO A 455 -5.86 -6.79 -14.39
C PRO A 455 -5.61 -8.00 -15.30
N GLY A 456 -6.29 -8.04 -16.45
CA GLY A 456 -6.24 -9.18 -17.36
C GLY A 456 -7.16 -10.36 -17.01
N ILE A 457 -8.10 -10.17 -16.06
CA ILE A 457 -9.16 -11.10 -15.60
C ILE A 457 -8.65 -12.33 -14.86
N GLN A 458 -7.64 -13.00 -15.41
CA GLN A 458 -6.95 -14.15 -14.85
C GLN A 458 -5.46 -14.04 -15.13
N LEU A 459 -4.65 -14.71 -14.31
CA LEU A 459 -3.21 -14.71 -14.41
C LEU A 459 -2.70 -16.13 -14.64
N SER A 460 -1.59 -16.26 -15.35
CA SER A 460 -0.81 -17.49 -15.42
C SER A 460 0.05 -17.66 -14.16
N MET A 461 0.66 -18.83 -13.98
CA MET A 461 1.57 -19.09 -12.86
C MET A 461 2.71 -18.06 -12.76
N ASP A 462 3.18 -17.54 -13.89
CA ASP A 462 4.26 -16.55 -13.92
C ASP A 462 3.76 -15.10 -13.74
N GLY A 463 2.46 -14.93 -13.49
CA GLY A 463 1.82 -13.63 -13.33
C GLY A 463 1.56 -12.90 -14.64
N GLU A 464 1.54 -13.62 -15.78
CA GLU A 464 1.15 -13.03 -17.07
C GLU A 464 -0.38 -13.00 -17.19
N PRO A 465 -0.98 -11.88 -17.63
CA PRO A 465 -2.42 -11.78 -17.83
C PRO A 465 -2.89 -12.68 -18.97
N GLN A 466 -3.98 -13.42 -18.74
CA GLN A 466 -4.55 -14.32 -19.75
C GLN A 466 -5.49 -13.60 -20.72
N GLN A 467 -6.17 -12.53 -20.26
CA GLN A 467 -7.10 -11.74 -21.08
C GLN A 467 -6.73 -10.25 -21.04
N PRO A 468 -5.57 -9.85 -21.60
CA PRO A 468 -5.00 -8.51 -21.43
C PRO A 468 -5.80 -7.36 -22.06
N THR A 469 -6.70 -7.66 -23.01
CA THR A 469 -7.55 -6.67 -23.68
C THR A 469 -8.97 -6.62 -23.10
N THR A 470 -9.36 -7.60 -22.29
CA THR A 470 -10.72 -7.67 -21.75
C THR A 470 -10.88 -6.66 -20.63
N PRO A 471 -11.94 -5.82 -20.65
CA PRO A 471 -12.23 -4.89 -19.57
C PRO A 471 -12.67 -5.62 -18.30
N SER A 472 -12.16 -5.16 -17.15
CA SER A 472 -12.57 -5.65 -15.84
C SER A 472 -13.91 -5.08 -15.38
N LEU A 473 -14.26 -3.87 -15.83
CA LEU A 473 -15.52 -3.21 -15.50
C LEU A 473 -16.22 -2.74 -16.77
N VAL A 474 -17.47 -3.15 -16.96
CA VAL A 474 -18.30 -2.78 -18.10
C VAL A 474 -19.57 -2.11 -17.61
N ILE A 475 -19.84 -0.89 -18.09
CA ILE A 475 -21.00 -0.08 -17.68
C ILE A 475 -21.85 0.21 -18.92
N GLU A 476 -22.93 -0.52 -19.08
CA GLU A 476 -23.82 -0.41 -20.25
C GLU A 476 -24.95 0.61 -20.02
N ILE A 477 -25.30 0.88 -18.76
CA ILE A 477 -26.39 1.81 -18.41
C ILE A 477 -25.94 3.28 -18.40
N PRO A 478 -26.78 4.21 -18.90
CA PRO A 478 -26.55 5.65 -18.75
C PRO A 478 -26.97 6.13 -17.35
N ASN A 479 -26.55 7.34 -16.97
CA ASN A 479 -26.93 8.04 -15.73
C ASN A 479 -26.47 7.40 -14.41
N VAL A 480 -25.64 6.36 -14.45
CA VAL A 480 -24.99 5.80 -13.25
C VAL A 480 -23.74 6.61 -12.87
N THR A 481 -23.57 6.81 -11.56
CA THR A 481 -22.33 7.36 -10.99
C THR A 481 -21.51 6.23 -10.37
N VAL A 482 -20.30 6.00 -10.89
CA VAL A 482 -19.36 5.02 -10.37
C VAL A 482 -18.23 5.73 -9.62
N GLU A 483 -18.05 5.39 -8.34
CA GLU A 483 -16.98 5.92 -7.49
C GLU A 483 -16.01 4.81 -7.12
N ILE A 484 -14.73 5.04 -7.38
CA ILE A 484 -13.67 4.06 -7.17
C ILE A 484 -12.63 4.69 -6.24
N GLU A 485 -12.38 4.07 -5.10
CA GLU A 485 -11.40 4.53 -4.11
C GLU A 485 -10.49 3.39 -3.64
N ARG A 486 -9.18 3.66 -3.54
CA ARG A 486 -8.15 2.71 -3.07
C ARG A 486 -8.24 1.32 -3.73
N SER A 487 -8.47 1.29 -5.03
CA SER A 487 -8.77 0.05 -5.77
C SER A 487 -7.79 -0.17 -6.93
N ILE A 488 -7.62 -1.42 -7.33
CA ILE A 488 -6.82 -1.83 -8.50
C ILE A 488 -7.79 -2.46 -9.49
N LEU A 489 -7.82 -1.96 -10.72
CA LEU A 489 -8.73 -2.43 -11.75
C LEU A 489 -7.98 -2.63 -13.06
N GLY A 490 -8.45 -3.57 -13.88
CA GLY A 490 -8.15 -3.56 -15.31
C GLY A 490 -8.93 -2.47 -16.05
N ALA A 491 -9.01 -2.59 -17.38
CA ALA A 491 -9.68 -1.61 -18.22
C ALA A 491 -11.17 -1.42 -17.88
N ILE A 492 -11.70 -0.21 -18.09
CA ILE A 492 -13.07 0.18 -17.78
C ILE A 492 -13.75 0.68 -19.06
N HIS A 493 -14.80 0.00 -19.52
CA HIS A 493 -15.57 0.46 -20.67
C HIS A 493 -16.95 0.92 -20.23
N CYS A 494 -17.35 2.12 -20.63
CA CYS A 494 -18.63 2.68 -20.21
C CYS A 494 -19.31 3.50 -21.30
N VAL A 495 -20.65 3.50 -21.30
CA VAL A 495 -21.43 4.35 -22.21
C VAL A 495 -21.22 5.85 -21.91
N GLU A 496 -21.38 6.69 -22.93
CA GLU A 496 -21.17 8.15 -22.86
C GLU A 496 -22.03 8.85 -21.77
N GLY A 497 -23.14 8.23 -21.37
CA GLY A 497 -24.06 8.72 -20.35
C GLY A 497 -23.64 8.44 -18.90
N ALA A 498 -22.60 7.64 -18.66
CA ALA A 498 -22.12 7.30 -17.32
C ALA A 498 -21.12 8.34 -16.78
N SER A 499 -20.96 8.40 -15.46
CA SER A 499 -19.97 9.24 -14.77
C SER A 499 -19.09 8.38 -13.88
N VAL A 500 -17.76 8.42 -14.07
CA VAL A 500 -16.79 7.63 -13.32
C VAL A 500 -15.82 8.56 -12.60
N THR A 501 -15.67 8.36 -11.28
CA THR A 501 -14.73 9.10 -10.43
C THR A 501 -13.78 8.11 -9.77
N ILE A 502 -12.48 8.36 -9.92
CA ILE A 502 -11.43 7.47 -9.44
C ILE A 502 -10.47 8.25 -8.55
N LYS A 503 -10.20 7.70 -7.37
CA LYS A 503 -9.36 8.32 -6.34
C LYS A 503 -8.40 7.31 -5.70
N ASP A 504 -7.15 7.68 -5.47
CA ASP A 504 -6.15 6.86 -4.77
C ASP A 504 -6.02 5.43 -5.35
N SER A 505 -6.20 5.28 -6.67
CA SER A 505 -6.41 3.97 -7.33
C SER A 505 -5.53 3.79 -8.56
N MET A 506 -5.55 2.59 -9.12
CA MET A 506 -4.85 2.27 -10.37
C MET A 506 -5.76 1.58 -11.38
N ILE A 507 -5.71 2.07 -12.63
CA ILE A 507 -6.23 1.37 -13.80
C ILE A 507 -5.03 0.81 -14.57
N ASP A 508 -5.01 -0.50 -14.78
CA ASP A 508 -3.95 -1.18 -15.52
C ASP A 508 -4.51 -1.95 -16.72
N ALA A 509 -4.35 -1.40 -17.91
CA ALA A 509 -4.66 -2.09 -19.16
C ALA A 509 -3.51 -3.01 -19.64
N ILE A 510 -2.56 -3.38 -18.76
CA ILE A 510 -1.38 -4.22 -19.01
C ILE A 510 -0.29 -3.55 -19.86
N SER A 511 -0.69 -2.77 -20.86
CA SER A 511 0.20 -2.02 -21.76
C SER A 511 -0.28 -0.59 -21.92
N ARG A 512 0.68 0.35 -22.04
CA ARG A 512 0.39 1.76 -22.34
C ARG A 512 -0.32 1.99 -23.69
N THR A 513 -0.30 1.00 -24.59
CA THR A 513 -0.98 1.05 -25.90
C THR A 513 -2.36 0.39 -25.88
N ASN A 514 -2.69 -0.38 -24.85
CA ASN A 514 -4.01 -0.97 -24.70
C ASN A 514 -5.02 0.10 -24.25
N VAL A 515 -6.30 -0.19 -24.43
CA VAL A 515 -7.38 0.71 -24.01
C VAL A 515 -7.64 0.52 -22.52
N ALA A 516 -7.43 1.58 -21.73
CA ALA A 516 -7.72 1.60 -20.30
C ALA A 516 -9.13 2.12 -20.01
N PHE A 517 -9.61 3.07 -20.82
CA PHE A 517 -10.95 3.65 -20.67
C PHE A 517 -11.49 4.12 -22.01
N SER A 518 -12.71 3.68 -22.36
CA SER A 518 -13.39 4.04 -23.61
C SER A 518 -14.89 3.76 -23.54
N ALA A 519 -15.59 3.99 -24.64
CA ALA A 519 -16.89 3.38 -24.88
C ALA A 519 -16.78 1.85 -25.04
N LEU A 520 -17.93 1.18 -25.09
CA LEU A 520 -18.04 -0.29 -25.26
C LEU A 520 -17.43 -0.81 -26.57
N ASP A 521 -17.25 0.05 -27.57
CA ASP A 521 -16.67 -0.29 -28.87
C ASP A 521 -15.13 -0.16 -28.91
N GLU A 522 -14.49 0.24 -27.81
CA GLU A 522 -13.03 0.42 -27.67
C GLU A 522 -12.42 1.53 -28.54
N VAL A 523 -13.25 2.27 -29.28
CA VAL A 523 -12.81 3.27 -30.26
C VAL A 523 -13.37 4.65 -29.91
N THR A 524 -14.63 4.72 -29.49
CA THR A 524 -15.29 5.98 -29.19
C THR A 524 -15.14 6.38 -27.72
N HIS A 525 -15.66 7.56 -27.40
CA HIS A 525 -15.46 8.19 -26.10
C HIS A 525 -16.44 7.60 -25.10
N GLY A 526 -15.92 7.13 -23.96
CA GLY A 526 -16.75 6.70 -22.84
C GLY A 526 -17.40 7.87 -22.11
N GLY A 527 -17.91 7.61 -20.91
CA GLY A 527 -18.53 8.59 -20.02
C GLY A 527 -17.62 9.73 -19.54
N ALA A 528 -18.13 10.52 -18.60
CA ALA A 528 -17.34 11.55 -17.93
C ALA A 528 -16.35 10.87 -16.95
N LEU A 529 -15.07 11.27 -16.97
CA LEU A 529 -14.02 10.64 -16.17
C LEU A 529 -13.29 11.65 -15.28
N THR A 530 -13.34 11.46 -13.97
CA THR A 530 -12.59 12.23 -12.98
C THR A 530 -11.47 11.38 -12.39
N LEU A 531 -10.24 11.92 -12.38
CA LEU A 531 -9.04 11.24 -11.88
C LEU A 531 -8.37 12.09 -10.81
N CYS A 532 -8.28 11.55 -9.60
CA CYS A 532 -7.63 12.18 -8.45
C CYS A 532 -6.59 11.20 -7.88
N GLU A 533 -5.33 11.59 -7.76
CA GLU A 533 -4.27 10.72 -7.19
C GLU A 533 -4.26 9.30 -7.80
N THR A 534 -4.43 9.20 -9.12
CA THR A 534 -4.66 7.93 -9.82
C THR A 534 -3.55 7.64 -10.81
N THR A 535 -3.13 6.37 -10.89
CA THR A 535 -2.22 5.89 -11.94
C THR A 535 -3.01 5.18 -13.03
N VAL A 536 -2.81 5.53 -14.29
CA VAL A 536 -3.48 4.89 -15.44
C VAL A 536 -2.41 4.40 -16.41
N ILE A 537 -2.42 3.10 -16.69
CA ILE A 537 -1.62 2.46 -17.74
C ILE A 537 -2.55 2.11 -18.89
N GLY A 538 -2.37 2.76 -20.04
CA GLY A 538 -3.17 2.57 -21.24
C GLY A 538 -3.89 3.82 -21.72
N LYS A 539 -4.39 3.77 -22.95
CA LYS A 539 -5.08 4.87 -23.64
C LYS A 539 -6.45 5.15 -23.02
N VAL A 540 -6.82 6.43 -22.98
CA VAL A 540 -8.06 6.92 -22.36
C VAL A 540 -8.86 7.80 -23.33
N ALA A 541 -10.08 7.41 -23.67
CA ALA A 541 -11.04 8.19 -24.47
C ALA A 541 -12.31 8.45 -23.65
N ALA A 542 -12.54 9.71 -23.27
CA ALA A 542 -13.67 10.10 -22.42
C ALA A 542 -14.44 11.27 -23.03
N LYS A 543 -15.75 11.34 -22.77
CA LYS A 543 -16.60 12.46 -23.19
C LYS A 543 -16.02 13.78 -22.69
N CYS A 544 -15.69 13.85 -21.41
CA CYS A 544 -15.02 14.98 -20.79
C CYS A 544 -14.25 14.54 -19.55
N PHE A 545 -13.32 15.39 -19.12
CA PHE A 545 -12.60 15.22 -17.86
C PHE A 545 -12.96 16.37 -16.92
N PRO A 546 -13.93 16.21 -16.00
CA PRO A 546 -14.28 17.26 -15.05
C PRO A 546 -13.06 17.72 -14.24
N LEU A 547 -12.25 16.77 -13.77
CA LEU A 547 -11.00 17.04 -13.08
C LEU A 547 -9.97 15.93 -13.32
N ILE A 548 -8.73 16.32 -13.61
CA ILE A 548 -7.54 15.47 -13.52
C ILE A 548 -6.60 16.16 -12.52
N SER A 549 -6.32 15.53 -11.38
CA SER A 549 -5.50 16.11 -10.30
C SER A 549 -4.53 15.07 -9.75
N ASN A 550 -3.25 15.42 -9.63
CA ASN A 550 -2.21 14.56 -9.06
C ASN A 550 -2.12 13.17 -9.73
N ALA A 551 -2.57 13.04 -10.98
CA ALA A 551 -2.68 11.79 -11.68
C ALA A 551 -1.46 11.53 -12.57
N LEU A 552 -1.19 10.25 -12.82
CA LEU A 552 -0.12 9.79 -13.69
C LEU A 552 -0.73 8.93 -14.81
N LEU A 553 -0.79 9.50 -16.01
CA LEU A 553 -1.32 8.83 -17.21
C LEU A 553 -0.15 8.36 -18.08
N ASP A 554 0.15 7.06 -18.08
CA ASP A 554 1.12 6.45 -19.00
C ASP A 554 0.38 5.79 -20.18
N ALA A 555 0.23 6.56 -21.25
CA ALA A 555 -0.48 6.16 -22.46
C ALA A 555 0.32 6.53 -23.72
N ALA A 556 0.29 5.64 -24.71
CA ALA A 556 0.87 5.86 -26.02
C ALA A 556 -0.05 5.29 -27.11
N LEU A 557 -0.02 5.90 -28.29
CA LEU A 557 -0.62 5.30 -29.48
C LEU A 557 0.31 4.23 -30.04
N ASP A 558 -0.26 3.20 -30.66
CA ASP A 558 0.49 2.23 -31.45
C ASP A 558 0.96 2.84 -32.79
N GLU A 559 1.83 2.15 -33.54
CA GLU A 559 2.29 2.60 -34.86
C GLU A 559 1.12 2.76 -35.85
N VAL A 560 0.11 1.91 -35.71
CA VAL A 560 -1.16 1.97 -36.43
C VAL A 560 -2.27 1.93 -35.38
N ASP A 561 -2.93 3.06 -35.17
CA ASP A 561 -3.95 3.23 -34.14
C ASP A 561 -5.15 3.97 -34.72
N ASP A 562 -6.35 3.57 -34.31
CA ASP A 562 -7.61 4.23 -34.70
C ASP A 562 -7.87 5.52 -33.89
N TRP A 563 -7.05 5.76 -32.88
CA TRP A 563 -7.17 6.90 -31.98
C TRP A 563 -6.34 8.10 -32.42
N ASP A 564 -6.93 9.27 -32.28
CA ASP A 564 -6.32 10.56 -32.63
C ASP A 564 -5.30 11.08 -31.59
N ALA A 565 -5.38 10.58 -30.35
CA ALA A 565 -4.58 11.01 -29.21
C ALA A 565 -4.55 9.92 -28.13
N PRO A 566 -3.45 9.75 -27.37
CA PRO A 566 -3.35 8.72 -26.33
C PRO A 566 -4.29 8.98 -25.13
N VAL A 567 -4.52 10.26 -24.81
CA VAL A 567 -5.59 10.70 -23.90
C VAL A 567 -6.47 11.68 -24.67
N TRP A 568 -7.73 11.31 -24.87
CA TRP A 568 -8.64 11.98 -25.79
C TRP A 568 -9.95 12.38 -25.10
N ALA A 569 -10.15 13.68 -24.94
CA ALA A 569 -11.40 14.28 -24.51
C ALA A 569 -12.23 14.72 -25.72
N GLN A 570 -13.49 14.31 -25.80
CA GLN A 570 -14.44 14.82 -26.80
C GLN A 570 -14.74 16.30 -26.56
N GLN A 571 -15.00 16.68 -25.30
CA GLN A 571 -15.35 18.03 -24.86
C GLN A 571 -14.22 18.62 -24.00
N ARG A 572 -13.45 19.55 -24.60
CA ARG A 572 -12.30 20.20 -23.95
C ARG A 572 -12.62 21.52 -23.24
N GLN A 573 -13.84 22.04 -23.44
CA GLN A 573 -14.32 23.29 -22.82
C GLN A 573 -14.70 23.09 -21.34
N THR A 574 -14.86 21.84 -20.92
CA THR A 574 -15.31 21.45 -19.58
C THR A 574 -14.14 20.86 -18.79
N GLY A 575 -13.96 21.32 -17.56
CA GLY A 575 -13.00 20.78 -16.61
C GLY A 575 -11.58 21.36 -16.69
N CYS A 576 -10.68 20.80 -15.88
CA CYS A 576 -9.30 21.24 -15.74
C CYS A 576 -8.38 20.06 -15.41
N ALA A 577 -7.17 20.09 -15.96
CA ALA A 577 -6.12 19.17 -15.56
C ALA A 577 -5.02 19.92 -14.81
N ARG A 578 -4.57 19.41 -13.66
CA ARG A 578 -3.58 20.08 -12.82
C ARG A 578 -2.61 19.10 -12.15
N TYR A 579 -1.36 19.53 -11.97
CA TYR A 579 -0.32 18.79 -11.20
C TYR A 579 -0.22 17.30 -11.56
N SER A 580 -0.41 16.99 -12.84
CA SER A 580 -0.53 15.61 -13.34
C SER A 580 0.42 15.40 -14.50
N TYR A 581 0.84 14.15 -14.71
CA TYR A 581 1.56 13.77 -15.92
C TYR A 581 0.54 13.37 -16.97
N ILE A 582 0.59 14.06 -18.12
CA ILE A 582 -0.28 13.81 -19.28
C ILE A 582 0.63 13.58 -20.47
N PRO A 583 0.48 12.45 -21.19
CA PRO A 583 1.40 12.11 -22.26
C PRO A 583 1.32 13.17 -23.38
N PRO A 584 2.45 13.44 -24.08
CA PRO A 584 2.45 14.35 -25.21
C PRO A 584 1.40 13.99 -26.26
N HIS A 585 0.96 14.98 -27.05
CA HIS A 585 -0.07 14.82 -28.09
C HIS A 585 -1.48 14.48 -27.58
N SER A 586 -1.70 14.45 -26.27
CA SER A 586 -3.03 14.33 -25.66
C SER A 586 -3.93 15.53 -25.94
N ARG A 587 -5.24 15.26 -26.10
CA ARG A 587 -6.30 16.26 -26.30
C ARG A 587 -7.15 16.37 -25.04
N VAL A 588 -6.64 17.07 -24.03
CA VAL A 588 -7.29 17.27 -22.72
C VAL A 588 -7.81 18.70 -22.53
N PRO A 589 -8.57 18.98 -21.46
CA PRO A 589 -8.91 20.33 -21.02
C PRO A 589 -7.67 21.18 -20.69
N ARG A 590 -7.89 22.42 -20.21
CA ARG A 590 -6.79 23.32 -19.85
C ARG A 590 -5.88 22.68 -18.80
N GLN A 591 -4.58 22.69 -19.06
CA GLN A 591 -3.55 22.16 -18.19
C GLN A 591 -2.95 23.26 -17.30
N HIS A 592 -2.78 22.97 -16.01
CA HIS A 592 -2.18 23.85 -15.00
C HIS A 592 -1.05 23.10 -14.27
N HIS A 593 0.20 23.49 -14.51
CA HIS A 593 1.37 22.80 -13.94
C HIS A 593 1.44 21.29 -14.26
N CYS A 594 0.82 20.84 -15.34
CA CYS A 594 0.94 19.45 -15.80
C CYS A 594 2.27 19.20 -16.50
N GLN A 595 2.81 18.00 -16.33
CA GLN A 595 4.02 17.55 -17.00
C GLN A 595 3.69 16.72 -18.24
N PRO A 596 4.50 16.78 -19.31
CA PRO A 596 5.73 17.55 -19.47
C PRO A 596 5.51 19.01 -19.94
N GLN A 597 4.26 19.48 -20.09
CA GLN A 597 3.96 20.80 -20.65
C GLN A 597 4.60 21.93 -19.84
N PHE A 598 4.51 21.87 -18.51
CA PHE A 598 5.07 22.89 -17.61
C PHE A 598 6.60 22.93 -17.66
N ALA A 599 7.28 21.78 -17.55
CA ALA A 599 8.74 21.71 -17.70
C ALA A 599 9.20 22.20 -19.08
N SER A 600 8.44 21.92 -20.14
CA SER A 600 8.75 22.39 -21.50
C SER A 600 8.65 23.91 -21.60
N ALA A 601 7.59 24.51 -21.03
CA ALA A 601 7.42 25.96 -21.01
C ALA A 601 8.55 26.65 -20.23
N LYS A 602 8.90 26.11 -19.05
CA LYS A 602 10.01 26.63 -18.23
C LYS A 602 11.35 26.54 -18.95
N ALA A 603 11.64 25.42 -19.62
CA ALA A 603 12.86 25.26 -20.40
C ALA A 603 12.96 26.24 -21.58
N ILE A 604 11.83 26.57 -22.22
CA ILE A 604 11.77 27.60 -23.27
C ILE A 604 12.05 28.98 -22.67
N GLU A 605 11.43 29.33 -21.54
CA GLU A 605 11.64 30.61 -20.85
C GLU A 605 13.12 30.78 -20.45
N GLU A 606 13.73 29.74 -19.87
CA GLU A 606 15.16 29.73 -19.51
C GLU A 606 16.06 29.91 -20.74
N ALA A 607 15.73 29.27 -21.86
CA ALA A 607 16.48 29.42 -23.10
C ALA A 607 16.29 30.82 -23.73
N GLN A 608 15.09 31.40 -23.62
CA GLN A 608 14.79 32.77 -24.09
C GLN A 608 15.53 33.84 -23.31
N LEU A 609 15.81 33.62 -22.02
CA LEU A 609 16.66 34.52 -21.22
C LEU A 609 18.08 34.61 -21.78
N HIS A 610 18.59 33.51 -22.35
CA HIS A 610 19.92 33.46 -22.96
C HIS A 610 19.92 33.91 -24.43
N ASN A 611 18.86 33.59 -25.17
CA ASN A 611 18.66 33.98 -26.57
C ASN A 611 17.22 34.47 -26.80
N PRO A 612 16.99 35.80 -26.78
CA PRO A 612 15.66 36.37 -26.98
C PRO A 612 15.06 36.10 -28.37
N THR A 613 15.89 35.74 -29.36
CA THR A 613 15.50 35.50 -30.76
C THR A 613 15.36 34.01 -31.10
N LEU A 614 14.95 33.20 -30.12
CA LEU A 614 14.79 31.75 -30.27
C LEU A 614 13.82 31.40 -31.40
N SER A 615 14.32 30.65 -32.39
CA SER A 615 13.54 30.17 -33.54
C SER A 615 12.57 29.06 -33.14
N ASP A 616 11.53 28.84 -33.94
CA ASP A 616 10.55 27.77 -33.67
C ASP A 616 11.18 26.37 -33.71
N ALA A 617 12.17 26.15 -34.59
CA ALA A 617 12.91 24.89 -34.66
C ALA A 617 13.72 24.61 -33.37
N GLU A 618 14.31 25.65 -32.77
CA GLU A 618 15.03 25.53 -31.49
C GLU A 618 14.06 25.26 -30.33
N ARG A 619 12.87 25.92 -30.32
CA ARG A 619 11.81 25.62 -29.34
C ARG A 619 11.37 24.17 -29.43
N ASP A 620 11.12 23.68 -30.63
CA ASP A 620 10.72 22.29 -30.87
C ASP A 620 11.82 21.29 -30.46
N TYR A 621 13.09 21.66 -30.64
CA TYR A 621 14.21 20.86 -30.16
C TYR A 621 14.22 20.76 -28.62
N ILE A 622 14.05 21.89 -27.91
CA ILE A 622 13.96 21.93 -26.45
C ILE A 622 12.80 21.07 -25.95
N VAL A 623 11.60 21.26 -26.53
CA VAL A 623 10.40 20.52 -26.15
C VAL A 623 10.59 19.01 -26.36
N ARG A 624 11.19 18.59 -27.49
CA ARG A 624 11.51 17.18 -27.73
C ARG A 624 12.48 16.63 -26.71
N GLY A 625 13.52 17.38 -26.34
CA GLY A 625 14.47 16.99 -25.30
C GLY A 625 13.81 16.79 -23.93
N VAL A 626 12.93 17.71 -23.53
CA VAL A 626 12.17 17.58 -22.27
C VAL A 626 11.25 16.37 -22.31
N ARG A 627 10.48 16.20 -23.39
CA ARG A 627 9.56 15.05 -23.55
C ARG A 627 10.28 13.70 -23.57
N ALA A 628 11.49 13.64 -24.13
CA ALA A 628 12.26 12.41 -24.18
C ALA A 628 12.80 11.98 -22.80
N ARG A 629 13.15 12.93 -21.93
CA ARG A 629 13.61 12.62 -20.56
C ARG A 629 12.46 12.46 -19.56
N LEU A 630 11.38 13.21 -19.73
CA LEU A 630 10.30 13.33 -18.75
C LEU A 630 9.22 12.32 -19.09
N VAL A 631 9.47 11.07 -18.71
CA VAL A 631 8.58 9.92 -18.92
C VAL A 631 8.41 9.20 -17.58
N PRO A 632 7.21 8.70 -17.25
CA PRO A 632 6.99 7.84 -16.09
C PRO A 632 7.83 6.58 -16.19
N ALA A 633 8.33 6.15 -15.05
CA ALA A 633 9.02 4.88 -14.90
C ALA A 633 8.59 4.25 -13.58
N PHE A 634 8.42 2.93 -13.59
CA PHE A 634 7.91 2.18 -12.45
C PHE A 634 8.91 1.09 -12.05
N THR A 635 8.94 0.74 -10.77
CA THR A 635 9.73 -0.39 -10.26
C THR A 635 9.17 -1.71 -10.78
N ALA A 636 7.84 -1.87 -10.78
CA ALA A 636 7.15 -3.01 -11.37
C ALA A 636 5.76 -2.62 -11.87
N LEU A 637 5.34 -3.18 -13.00
CA LEU A 637 4.00 -3.02 -13.58
C LEU A 637 3.23 -4.35 -13.69
N ARG A 638 3.80 -5.45 -13.21
CA ARG A 638 3.10 -6.74 -13.20
C ARG A 638 2.39 -6.91 -11.87
N TYR A 639 1.08 -7.08 -11.92
CA TYR A 639 0.30 -7.39 -10.72
C TYR A 639 0.82 -8.69 -10.08
N GLY A 640 0.90 -8.71 -8.75
CA GLY A 640 1.55 -9.77 -7.97
C GLY A 640 3.00 -9.49 -7.60
N ASN A 641 3.66 -8.50 -8.22
CA ASN A 641 4.95 -7.99 -7.73
C ASN A 641 4.74 -7.07 -6.51
N ALA A 642 5.62 -7.15 -5.51
CA ALA A 642 5.50 -6.35 -4.29
C ALA A 642 5.62 -4.83 -4.51
N ALA A 643 6.38 -4.41 -5.52
CA ALA A 643 6.56 -3.01 -5.89
C ALA A 643 5.61 -2.55 -7.03
N TYR A 644 4.50 -3.27 -7.24
CA TYR A 644 3.52 -2.98 -8.29
C TYR A 644 3.03 -1.54 -8.26
N GLY A 645 3.11 -0.84 -9.39
CA GLY A 645 2.68 0.55 -9.54
C GLY A 645 3.56 1.59 -8.84
N GLN A 646 4.65 1.17 -8.18
CA GLN A 646 5.56 2.09 -7.48
C GLN A 646 6.40 2.86 -8.49
N VAL A 647 6.46 4.19 -8.34
CA VAL A 647 7.33 5.04 -9.17
C VAL A 647 8.80 4.71 -8.91
N LEU A 648 9.56 4.52 -9.99
CA LEU A 648 10.99 4.23 -9.94
C LEU A 648 11.74 5.43 -9.33
N LEU A 649 12.73 5.17 -8.47
CA LEU A 649 13.51 6.25 -7.84
C LEU A 649 14.29 7.12 -8.84
N ALA A 650 14.71 6.52 -9.95
CA ALA A 650 15.38 7.22 -11.05
C ALA A 650 14.41 7.97 -11.98
N ALA A 651 13.09 7.89 -11.73
CA ALA A 651 12.11 8.68 -12.47
C ALA A 651 12.38 10.19 -12.29
N PRO A 652 12.03 11.02 -13.28
CA PRO A 652 12.23 12.47 -13.23
C PRO A 652 11.65 13.10 -11.95
N GLU A 653 12.36 14.07 -11.37
CA GLU A 653 11.88 14.79 -10.18
C GLU A 653 10.53 15.47 -10.42
N GLU A 654 10.27 15.89 -11.66
CA GLU A 654 8.98 16.48 -12.04
C GLU A 654 7.79 15.52 -11.88
N ILE A 655 8.02 14.21 -11.83
CA ILE A 655 7.01 13.19 -11.55
C ILE A 655 7.03 12.83 -10.06
N ARG A 656 8.24 12.61 -9.51
CA ARG A 656 8.42 12.24 -8.09
C ARG A 656 7.97 13.33 -7.11
N ARG A 657 7.94 14.60 -7.54
CA ARG A 657 7.59 15.76 -6.69
C ARG A 657 6.57 16.70 -7.35
N GLY A 658 5.89 16.23 -8.39
CA GLY A 658 5.08 17.08 -9.25
C GLY A 658 3.64 17.31 -8.79
N ALA A 659 3.19 16.61 -7.76
CA ALA A 659 1.86 16.79 -7.20
C ALA A 659 1.72 18.18 -6.54
N ASP A 660 0.48 18.61 -6.30
CA ASP A 660 0.18 19.88 -5.63
C ASP A 660 0.78 20.00 -4.22
N SER A 661 0.86 18.88 -3.50
CA SER A 661 1.48 18.73 -2.18
C SER A 661 3.02 18.61 -2.23
N GLY A 662 3.62 18.57 -3.43
CA GLY A 662 5.02 18.22 -3.64
C GLY A 662 5.34 16.73 -3.49
N SER A 663 4.32 15.88 -3.32
CA SER A 663 4.46 14.42 -3.33
C SER A 663 4.62 13.87 -4.76
N GLU A 664 4.77 12.56 -4.87
CA GLU A 664 4.72 11.85 -6.15
C GLU A 664 3.30 11.85 -6.73
N MET A 665 3.21 11.88 -8.06
CA MET A 665 1.94 11.74 -8.78
C MET A 665 1.50 10.27 -8.80
N GLY A 666 0.18 10.04 -8.86
CA GLY A 666 -0.42 8.71 -9.01
C GLY A 666 -0.90 8.10 -7.68
N MET A 667 -1.20 6.80 -7.74
CA MET A 667 -1.86 6.02 -6.66
C MET A 667 -1.18 6.13 -5.29
N TYR A 668 0.16 6.26 -5.26
CA TYR A 668 0.95 6.30 -4.04
C TYR A 668 1.24 7.71 -3.51
N HIS A 669 0.59 8.74 -4.06
CA HIS A 669 0.70 10.13 -3.60
C HIS A 669 0.61 10.28 -2.08
N HIS A 670 -0.36 9.58 -1.46
CA HIS A 670 -0.65 9.63 -0.03
C HIS A 670 0.48 9.07 0.86
N LEU A 671 1.51 8.43 0.30
CA LEU A 671 2.66 7.94 1.07
C LEU A 671 3.65 9.05 1.42
N TYR A 672 3.62 10.17 0.70
CA TYR A 672 4.52 11.32 0.90
C TYR A 672 6.00 10.92 0.92
N GLN A 673 6.39 10.05 -0.02
CA GLN A 673 7.74 9.50 -0.12
C GLN A 673 8.82 10.60 -0.19
N PRO A 674 8.67 11.67 -1.00
CA PRO A 674 9.65 12.75 -1.06
C PRO A 674 9.78 13.53 0.25
N GLN A 675 8.67 13.79 0.94
CA GLN A 675 8.67 14.50 2.21
C GLN A 675 9.34 13.67 3.31
N ARG A 676 9.12 12.34 3.33
CA ARG A 676 9.83 11.42 4.22
C ARG A 676 11.33 11.44 3.96
N GLU A 677 11.74 11.45 2.70
CA GLU A 677 13.15 11.57 2.32
C GLU A 677 13.76 12.90 2.78
N ASP A 678 13.08 14.03 2.58
CA ASP A 678 13.57 15.35 2.97
C ASP A 678 13.66 15.50 4.49
N ALA A 679 12.64 15.05 5.22
CA ALA A 679 12.64 15.02 6.68
C ALA A 679 13.78 14.16 7.24
N LEU A 680 14.04 13.01 6.61
CA LEU A 680 15.14 12.14 7.01
C LEU A 680 16.50 12.79 6.75
N LYS A 681 16.72 13.38 5.56
CA LYS A 681 17.97 14.08 5.23
C LYS A 681 18.24 15.23 6.21
N PHE A 682 17.21 16.04 6.48
CA PHE A 682 17.31 17.14 7.44
C PHE A 682 17.77 16.66 8.83
N ARG A 683 17.25 15.51 9.29
CA ARG A 683 17.64 14.93 10.57
C ARG A 683 19.01 14.28 10.53
N LEU A 684 19.36 13.59 9.45
CA LEU A 684 20.67 12.93 9.33
C LEU A 684 21.84 13.92 9.38
N ASP A 685 21.67 15.11 8.82
CA ASP A 685 22.67 16.19 8.87
C ASP A 685 23.03 16.60 10.31
N GLU A 686 22.14 16.39 11.28
CA GLU A 686 22.38 16.67 12.70
C GLU A 686 23.21 15.55 13.39
N PHE A 687 23.05 14.30 12.95
CA PHE A 687 23.59 13.11 13.65
C PHE A 687 24.82 12.49 12.99
N LEU A 688 25.11 12.83 11.72
CA LEU A 688 26.23 12.27 10.98
C LEU A 688 27.57 12.87 11.45
N PRO A 689 28.56 12.03 11.86
CA PRO A 689 29.89 12.50 12.21
C PRO A 689 30.59 13.23 11.04
N ILE A 690 31.35 14.28 11.38
CA ILE A 690 32.12 15.06 10.40
C ILE A 690 33.08 14.14 9.63
N GLY A 691 33.04 14.24 8.31
CA GLY A 691 33.93 13.52 7.40
C GLY A 691 33.41 12.16 6.95
N LEU A 692 32.25 11.71 7.45
CA LEU A 692 31.51 10.59 6.86
C LEU A 692 30.58 11.11 5.75
N ASP A 693 30.31 10.24 4.79
CA ASP A 693 29.35 10.46 3.71
C ASP A 693 28.29 9.38 3.78
N LEU A 694 27.01 9.77 3.78
CA LEU A 694 25.89 8.86 3.97
C LEU A 694 25.11 8.69 2.66
N GLY A 695 24.86 7.44 2.28
CA GLY A 695 23.98 7.10 1.16
C GLY A 695 22.68 6.49 1.65
N LEU A 696 21.56 7.01 1.16
CA LEU A 696 20.25 6.37 1.32
C LEU A 696 20.08 5.30 0.25
N ILE A 697 19.80 4.06 0.67
CA ILE A 697 19.62 2.92 -0.21
C ILE A 697 18.23 2.35 0.02
N TYR A 698 17.33 2.54 -0.95
CA TYR A 698 15.97 2.05 -0.82
C TYR A 698 15.88 0.59 -1.26
N VAL A 699 15.23 -0.22 -0.42
CA VAL A 699 14.92 -1.62 -0.70
C VAL A 699 13.46 -1.70 -1.14
N THR A 700 13.26 -2.27 -2.33
CA THR A 700 11.97 -2.44 -3.02
C THR A 700 11.85 -3.81 -3.61
#